data_AF-A0A2M3Z7Y6-F1
#
_entry.id   AF-A0A2M3Z7Y6-F1
#
_cell.length_a   1.000
_cell.length_b   1.000
_cell.length_c   1.000
_cell.angle_alpha   90.00
_cell.angle_beta   90.00
_cell.angle_gamma   90.00
#
_symmetry.space_group_name_H-M   'P 1'
#
loop_
_entity.id
_entity.type
_entity.pdbx_description
1 polymer ?
#
loop_
_entity_poly.entity_id
_entity_poly.type
_entity_poly.pdbx_seq_one_letter_code
_entity_poly.pdbx_strand_id
1 'polypeptide(L)'
;MAPKSASKKEKPLWWNCEKCQTYLPTSELPKHQEANCANVATLAGYVSGGDTFHCRKVEVGTLTTLEEVKRCTDAQRYRLVTMPLSVLRKLGLMLGDYVRISLSKDGATIGTIVRVVWPVEDRTGTKLALEALDEFASDNSNDLIASVAAIDPSNLEDAQEIGLRLEDPENQAKVFNKNGQFLLSCLKHQLQGSVVIRENRIALKICNKMFAFRIENVRIVTIGDGDTVSDQLSRMSLEDKGRMFVILRITKLTVLDDAQVEQQAHQNQRYALERIGALDGIISELRTLLDAAFGMHGEPRKRHGPVSRGVLLYGVSGVGKTMLVNALAAHYRCHVVRLNCSEVYSKFYGESEANVSRQFSEVFDVHPKPALVIVEELHNLCPKASSSDIGKRISQHFLNLLDSLHNSARGNRTLVIGTTDNVDNVNALLRRGGRLDYEFELPVPDATGRESILQRILSRTAHNLSSEQIRSIARITHGYVGADLDNLVANASGRGGGTASVVDGQALLTATQHVKASAMREIMIECPNVRWTDIGGQEDLKHKLRQIIDWPIHHPEVFARLGIKPPRGLLMFGPPGCSKTMIAKAIATESRLNFLSIKGSELFSMWVGESERAVRDLFRRARQVAPSIIFFDEIDAIGGERSGEGGSGGSSVKERVLAQLLTEMDGVSVLKDVRIVAATNRPDLIDRALMRPGRLDRIVYVRLPDEVAREEIFRIKLKTIPTAANVDVRELVRRSAGCSGSEIEAICQEAALRGLEDSFDVQTIDWSHFEHALQLVRPRTSPDLLRLYDDYLKQHQ
;
A
#
# COMPACT_ATOMS: atom_id res chain seq x y z
N MET A 1 68.94 -54.42 -24.65
CA MET A 1 69.93 -55.05 -23.74
C MET A 1 69.97 -54.24 -22.46
N ALA A 2 69.77 -54.88 -21.30
CA ALA A 2 69.87 -54.22 -20.00
C ALA A 2 71.35 -54.00 -19.63
N PRO A 3 71.75 -52.84 -19.06
CA PRO A 3 72.96 -52.78 -18.28
C PRO A 3 72.63 -53.22 -16.85
N LYS A 4 73.22 -54.36 -16.47
CA LYS A 4 73.45 -54.72 -15.07
C LYS A 4 74.50 -53.77 -14.48
N SER A 5 74.37 -53.53 -13.17
CA SER A 5 75.31 -52.85 -12.27
C SER A 5 75.57 -51.35 -12.49
N ALA A 6 74.72 -50.53 -11.87
CA ALA A 6 75.15 -49.33 -11.17
C ALA A 6 74.52 -49.35 -9.76
N SER A 7 75.27 -48.85 -8.78
CA SER A 7 75.00 -48.76 -7.34
C SER A 7 73.54 -48.55 -6.92
N LYS A 8 73.16 -49.03 -5.72
CA LYS A 8 71.98 -48.60 -4.92
C LYS A 8 72.02 -47.08 -4.62
N LYS A 9 72.00 -46.25 -5.66
CA LYS A 9 71.78 -44.80 -5.62
C LYS A 9 70.54 -44.54 -6.45
N GLU A 10 69.45 -44.33 -5.71
CA GLU A 10 68.19 -43.70 -6.13
C GLU A 10 67.79 -43.91 -7.59
N LYS A 11 67.18 -45.08 -7.88
CA LYS A 11 66.30 -45.16 -9.06
C LYS A 11 65.19 -44.13 -8.88
N PRO A 12 64.89 -43.29 -9.88
CA PRO A 12 63.80 -42.32 -9.76
C PRO A 12 62.49 -43.08 -9.54
N LEU A 13 61.68 -42.60 -8.60
CA LEU A 13 60.39 -43.20 -8.23
C LEU A 13 59.35 -43.10 -9.36
N TRP A 14 59.58 -42.16 -10.28
CA TRP A 14 58.76 -41.89 -11.46
C TRP A 14 59.63 -41.90 -12.73
N TRP A 15 59.03 -42.32 -13.84
CA TRP A 15 59.71 -42.53 -15.11
C TRP A 15 58.90 -41.93 -16.28
N ASN A 16 59.57 -41.33 -17.27
CA ASN A 16 58.93 -40.86 -18.50
C ASN A 16 59.09 -41.91 -19.61
N CYS A 17 57.98 -42.37 -20.20
CA CYS A 17 58.03 -43.34 -21.30
C CYS A 17 58.42 -42.67 -22.62
N GLU A 18 59.50 -43.13 -23.25
CA GLU A 18 60.02 -42.53 -24.49
C GLU A 18 59.06 -42.69 -25.70
N LYS A 19 58.18 -43.70 -25.69
CA LYS A 19 57.25 -43.99 -26.81
C LYS A 19 55.96 -43.16 -26.77
N CYS A 20 55.38 -42.93 -25.59
CA CYS A 20 54.09 -42.27 -25.43
C CYS A 20 54.15 -40.99 -24.58
N GLN A 21 55.35 -40.57 -24.15
CA GLN A 21 55.60 -39.37 -23.33
C GLN A 21 54.77 -39.30 -22.03
N THR A 22 54.29 -40.45 -21.56
CA THR A 22 53.49 -40.56 -20.33
C THR A 22 54.43 -40.70 -19.13
N TYR A 23 54.21 -39.88 -18.10
CA TYR A 23 54.97 -39.94 -16.85
C TYR A 23 54.26 -40.84 -15.84
N LEU A 24 54.90 -41.92 -15.42
CA LEU A 24 54.28 -43.00 -14.65
C LEU A 24 55.23 -43.54 -13.56
N PRO A 25 54.73 -44.14 -12.48
CA PRO A 25 55.57 -44.66 -11.41
C PRO A 25 56.41 -45.86 -11.88
N THR A 26 57.64 -45.98 -11.38
CA THR A 26 58.58 -47.03 -11.77
C THR A 26 58.07 -48.45 -11.47
N SER A 27 57.12 -48.60 -10.55
CA SER A 27 56.42 -49.87 -10.24
C SER A 27 55.49 -50.36 -11.36
N GLU A 28 54.97 -49.48 -12.22
CA GLU A 28 54.02 -49.83 -13.28
C GLU A 28 54.64 -49.88 -14.68
N LEU A 29 55.91 -49.47 -14.79
CA LEU A 29 56.70 -49.52 -16.03
C LEU A 29 56.71 -50.90 -16.72
N PRO A 30 56.84 -52.05 -16.02
CA PRO A 30 56.86 -53.37 -16.68
C PRO A 30 55.53 -53.69 -17.38
N LYS A 31 54.40 -53.43 -16.69
CA LYS A 31 53.04 -53.67 -17.20
C LYS A 31 52.71 -52.76 -18.39
N HIS A 32 53.24 -51.54 -18.39
CA HIS A 32 53.06 -50.58 -19.46
C HIS A 32 53.87 -50.93 -20.72
N GLN A 33 55.09 -51.47 -20.54
CA GLN A 33 55.95 -51.91 -21.64
C GLN A 33 55.46 -53.19 -22.32
N GLU A 34 54.90 -54.14 -21.56
CA GLU A 34 54.30 -55.39 -22.09
C GLU A 34 53.09 -55.12 -23.01
N ALA A 35 52.32 -54.06 -22.71
CA ALA A 35 51.12 -53.71 -23.46
C ALA A 35 51.34 -52.68 -24.60
N ASN A 36 52.60 -52.43 -25.01
CA ASN A 36 52.94 -51.48 -26.08
C ASN A 36 52.26 -50.09 -25.91
N CYS A 37 52.22 -49.57 -24.68
CA CYS A 37 51.61 -48.27 -24.37
C CYS A 37 50.09 -48.15 -24.63
N ALA A 38 49.37 -49.22 -24.97
CA ALA A 38 47.91 -49.18 -25.14
C ALA A 38 47.13 -49.12 -23.82
N ASN A 39 47.80 -49.40 -22.70
CA ASN A 39 47.17 -49.63 -21.40
C ASN A 39 47.23 -48.42 -20.44
N VAL A 40 47.47 -47.21 -20.96
CA VAL A 40 47.62 -45.97 -20.16
C VAL A 40 46.43 -45.75 -19.24
N ALA A 41 45.21 -46.01 -19.73
CA ALA A 41 43.99 -45.78 -18.96
C ALA A 41 43.86 -46.68 -17.72
N THR A 42 44.54 -47.83 -17.64
CA THR A 42 44.41 -48.80 -16.52
C THR A 42 45.44 -48.65 -15.41
N LEU A 43 46.41 -47.75 -15.59
CA LEU A 43 47.45 -47.45 -14.61
C LEU A 43 46.86 -46.82 -13.34
N ALA A 44 47.51 -47.01 -12.19
CA ALA A 44 47.04 -46.45 -10.92
C ALA A 44 47.20 -44.92 -10.87
N GLY A 45 48.18 -44.37 -11.59
CA GLY A 45 48.25 -42.94 -11.86
C GLY A 45 49.34 -42.59 -12.87
N TYR A 46 49.07 -41.58 -13.69
CA TYR A 46 49.97 -41.14 -14.76
C TYR A 46 49.74 -39.67 -15.10
N VAL A 47 50.76 -38.99 -15.63
CA VAL A 47 50.60 -37.66 -16.25
C VAL A 47 50.58 -37.83 -17.76
N SER A 48 49.49 -37.39 -18.38
CA SER A 48 49.32 -37.37 -19.84
C SER A 48 49.68 -35.99 -20.38
N GLY A 49 50.40 -35.92 -21.50
CA GLY A 49 50.62 -34.67 -22.25
C GLY A 49 51.39 -33.56 -21.55
N GLY A 50 51.82 -33.74 -20.29
CA GLY A 50 52.50 -32.70 -19.49
C GLY A 50 51.58 -31.89 -18.57
N ASP A 51 50.27 -31.88 -18.84
CA ASP A 51 49.35 -30.90 -18.24
C ASP A 51 48.29 -31.49 -17.29
N THR A 52 48.03 -32.81 -17.38
CA THR A 52 46.97 -33.45 -16.59
C THR A 52 47.45 -34.72 -15.89
N PHE A 53 47.27 -34.77 -14.57
CA PHE A 53 47.55 -35.95 -13.74
C PHE A 53 46.27 -36.76 -13.51
N HIS A 54 46.28 -38.02 -13.92
CA HIS A 54 45.18 -38.96 -13.68
C HIS A 54 45.55 -39.91 -12.54
N CYS A 55 44.62 -40.12 -11.62
CA CYS A 55 44.78 -40.99 -10.46
C CYS A 55 43.52 -41.83 -10.23
N ARG A 56 43.68 -43.15 -10.01
CA ARG A 56 42.59 -44.08 -9.69
C ARG A 56 42.40 -44.35 -8.19
N LYS A 57 43.27 -43.81 -7.33
CA LYS A 57 43.24 -44.02 -5.88
C LYS A 57 43.05 -42.69 -5.15
N VAL A 58 41.80 -42.34 -4.90
CA VAL A 58 41.42 -41.16 -4.12
C VAL A 58 41.09 -41.58 -2.68
N GLU A 59 41.85 -41.10 -1.71
CA GLU A 59 41.61 -41.33 -0.28
C GLU A 59 40.88 -40.12 0.33
N VAL A 60 39.81 -40.36 1.09
CA VAL A 60 38.99 -39.31 1.71
C VAL A 60 39.05 -39.45 3.23
N GLY A 61 39.24 -38.34 3.95
CA GLY A 61 39.25 -38.31 5.42
C GLY A 61 40.57 -38.73 6.08
N THR A 62 41.61 -38.95 5.28
CA THR A 62 42.89 -39.54 5.74
C THR A 62 43.97 -38.49 6.00
N LEU A 63 43.73 -37.20 5.73
CA LEU A 63 44.72 -36.13 5.95
C LEU A 63 45.09 -35.94 7.43
N THR A 64 44.21 -36.34 8.35
CA THR A 64 44.48 -36.37 9.81
C THR A 64 45.64 -37.29 10.19
N THR A 65 45.92 -38.31 9.37
CA THR A 65 46.96 -39.31 9.62
C THR A 65 48.35 -38.88 9.15
N LEU A 66 48.42 -37.83 8.32
CA LEU A 66 49.68 -37.27 7.84
C LEU A 66 50.24 -36.28 8.87
N GLU A 67 51.45 -36.55 9.39
CA GLU A 67 52.11 -35.71 10.41
C GLU A 67 52.27 -34.25 9.95
N GLU A 68 52.47 -34.04 8.64
CA GLU A 68 52.68 -32.72 8.03
C GLU A 68 51.44 -31.82 8.07
N VAL A 69 50.24 -32.39 8.03
CA VAL A 69 48.96 -31.65 7.94
C VAL A 69 48.19 -31.68 9.28
N LYS A 70 48.70 -32.43 10.27
CA LYS A 70 48.09 -32.63 11.59
C LYS A 70 47.89 -31.35 12.42
N ARG A 71 48.65 -30.29 12.14
CA ARG A 71 48.56 -28.99 12.84
C ARG A 71 47.58 -28.01 12.19
N CYS A 72 47.01 -28.33 11.03
CA CYS A 72 46.06 -27.47 10.33
C CYS A 72 44.65 -27.56 10.92
N THR A 73 43.92 -26.44 10.90
CA THR A 73 42.50 -26.42 11.29
C THR A 73 41.64 -27.18 10.27
N ASP A 74 40.46 -27.64 10.68
CA ASP A 74 39.53 -28.38 9.80
C ASP A 74 39.20 -27.59 8.52
N ALA A 75 39.02 -26.27 8.65
CA ALA A 75 38.79 -25.37 7.52
C ALA A 75 39.99 -25.25 6.56
N GLN A 76 41.22 -25.33 7.08
CA GLN A 76 42.42 -25.36 6.26
C GLN A 76 42.57 -26.71 5.56
N ARG A 77 42.33 -27.81 6.27
CA ARG A 77 42.41 -29.18 5.72
C ARG A 77 41.41 -29.42 4.62
N TYR A 78 40.19 -28.88 4.75
CA TYR A 78 39.16 -28.93 3.72
C TYR A 78 39.60 -28.37 2.36
N ARG A 79 40.57 -27.44 2.34
CA ARG A 79 41.06 -26.76 1.13
C ARG A 79 42.22 -27.46 0.47
N LEU A 80 42.87 -28.39 1.15
CA LEU A 80 44.12 -28.99 0.68
C LEU A 80 43.86 -30.26 -0.12
N VAL A 81 44.67 -30.45 -1.16
CA VAL A 81 44.84 -31.73 -1.85
C VAL A 81 46.29 -32.14 -1.78
N THR A 82 46.56 -33.37 -1.35
CA THR A 82 47.93 -33.86 -1.33
C THR A 82 48.33 -34.44 -2.67
N MET A 83 49.53 -34.10 -3.11
CA MET A 83 50.12 -34.60 -4.36
C MET A 83 51.60 -34.93 -4.20
N PRO A 84 52.11 -35.96 -4.89
CA PRO A 84 53.54 -36.28 -4.87
C PRO A 84 54.39 -35.17 -5.49
N LEU A 85 55.52 -34.85 -4.85
CA LEU A 85 56.43 -33.79 -5.29
C LEU A 85 56.93 -33.98 -6.73
N SER A 86 57.12 -35.22 -7.17
CA SER A 86 57.51 -35.54 -8.55
C SER A 86 56.46 -35.16 -9.59
N VAL A 87 55.17 -35.26 -9.24
CA VAL A 87 54.05 -34.88 -10.14
C VAL A 87 53.94 -33.36 -10.22
N LEU A 88 54.10 -32.66 -9.10
CA LEU A 88 54.03 -31.20 -9.04
C LEU A 88 55.11 -30.52 -9.88
N ARG A 89 56.35 -31.02 -9.79
CA ARG A 89 57.45 -30.54 -10.63
C ARG A 89 57.17 -30.73 -12.12
N LYS A 90 56.44 -31.79 -12.49
CA LYS A 90 56.12 -32.08 -13.88
C LYS A 90 54.98 -31.19 -14.41
N LEU A 91 54.01 -30.88 -13.57
CA LEU A 91 52.89 -29.97 -13.87
C LEU A 91 53.26 -28.48 -13.74
N GLY A 92 54.47 -28.16 -13.25
CA GLY A 92 54.90 -26.77 -13.04
C GLY A 92 54.19 -26.05 -11.90
N LEU A 93 53.60 -26.80 -10.95
CA LEU A 93 52.82 -26.25 -9.84
C LEU A 93 53.69 -25.94 -8.63
N MET A 94 53.41 -24.81 -7.96
CA MET A 94 54.06 -24.36 -6.74
C MET A 94 53.16 -24.57 -5.52
N LEU A 95 53.77 -24.45 -4.34
CA LEU A 95 53.05 -24.45 -3.06
C LEU A 95 51.99 -23.34 -3.04
N GLY A 96 50.73 -23.72 -2.80
CA GLY A 96 49.64 -22.75 -2.71
C GLY A 96 48.84 -22.53 -4.01
N ASP A 97 49.27 -23.14 -5.12
CA ASP A 97 48.54 -23.03 -6.38
C ASP A 97 47.20 -23.79 -6.33
N TYR A 98 46.22 -23.28 -7.07
CA TYR A 98 44.91 -23.91 -7.22
C TYR A 98 44.95 -24.95 -8.33
N VAL A 99 44.40 -26.14 -8.05
CA VAL A 99 44.22 -27.19 -9.05
C VAL A 99 42.75 -27.56 -9.19
N ARG A 100 42.36 -27.84 -10.44
CA ARG A 100 41.05 -28.36 -10.81
C ARG A 100 41.11 -29.87 -10.73
N ILE A 101 40.25 -30.47 -9.92
CA ILE A 101 40.12 -31.92 -9.78
C ILE A 101 38.75 -32.32 -10.31
N SER A 102 38.71 -32.97 -11.47
CA SER A 102 37.49 -33.53 -12.03
C SER A 102 37.39 -35.02 -11.67
N LEU A 103 36.32 -35.39 -10.97
CA LEU A 103 36.06 -36.74 -10.51
C LEU A 103 35.11 -37.45 -11.46
N SER A 104 35.43 -38.70 -11.80
CA SER A 104 34.64 -39.54 -12.69
C SER A 104 34.47 -40.94 -12.10
N LYS A 105 33.31 -41.55 -12.38
CA LYS A 105 32.97 -42.93 -12.03
C LYS A 105 32.27 -43.57 -13.23
N ASP A 106 32.70 -44.76 -13.63
CA ASP A 106 32.13 -45.53 -14.73
C ASP A 106 31.95 -44.76 -16.06
N GLY A 107 32.86 -43.80 -16.33
CA GLY A 107 32.85 -42.97 -17.54
C GLY A 107 31.99 -41.70 -17.46
N ALA A 108 31.26 -41.47 -16.37
CA ALA A 108 30.49 -40.24 -16.13
C ALA A 108 31.23 -39.31 -15.16
N THR A 109 31.32 -38.01 -15.49
CA THR A 109 31.87 -36.99 -14.60
C THR A 109 30.86 -36.68 -13.49
N ILE A 110 31.24 -36.96 -12.23
CA ILE A 110 30.40 -36.70 -11.05
C ILE A 110 30.41 -35.21 -10.71
N GLY A 111 31.58 -34.57 -10.85
CA GLY A 111 31.72 -33.13 -10.75
C GLY A 111 33.18 -32.70 -10.62
N THR A 112 33.38 -31.40 -10.45
CA THR A 112 34.69 -30.77 -10.43
C THR A 112 34.86 -29.94 -9.17
N ILE A 113 36.01 -30.09 -8.50
CA ILE A 113 36.36 -29.34 -7.30
C ILE A 113 37.66 -28.59 -7.52
N VAL A 114 37.84 -27.49 -6.79
CA VAL A 114 39.08 -26.73 -6.79
C VAL A 114 39.67 -26.75 -5.38
N ARG A 115 40.95 -27.11 -5.29
CA ARG A 115 41.68 -27.23 -4.03
C ARG A 115 43.10 -26.67 -4.18
N VAL A 116 43.69 -26.30 -3.06
CA VAL A 116 45.05 -25.80 -2.95
C VAL A 116 46.00 -26.99 -2.81
N VAL A 117 47.08 -26.99 -3.57
CA VAL A 117 48.00 -28.13 -3.57
C VAL A 117 48.91 -28.14 -2.36
N TRP A 118 49.07 -29.33 -1.76
CA TRP A 118 50.04 -29.64 -0.72
C TRP A 118 50.98 -30.77 -1.17
N PRO A 119 52.31 -30.58 -1.16
CA PRO A 119 53.26 -31.59 -1.58
C PRO A 119 53.43 -32.62 -0.48
N VAL A 120 53.56 -33.88 -0.87
CA VAL A 120 53.89 -35.00 0.02
C VAL A 120 55.06 -35.77 -0.57
N GLU A 121 55.84 -36.44 0.29
CA GLU A 121 56.90 -37.33 -0.15
C GLU A 121 56.38 -38.40 -1.14
N ASP A 122 57.16 -38.63 -2.20
CA ASP A 122 56.84 -39.59 -3.28
C ASP A 122 56.73 -41.05 -2.81
N ARG A 123 57.09 -41.35 -1.55
CA ARG A 123 56.93 -42.67 -0.90
C ARG A 123 55.47 -43.11 -0.77
N THR A 124 54.54 -42.15 -0.75
CA THR A 124 53.09 -42.39 -0.65
C THR A 124 52.47 -42.90 -1.96
N GLY A 125 53.23 -42.91 -3.06
CA GLY A 125 52.82 -43.45 -4.36
C GLY A 125 51.95 -42.47 -5.17
N THR A 126 51.07 -42.99 -6.04
CA THR A 126 50.20 -42.19 -6.92
C THR A 126 48.90 -41.74 -6.26
N LYS A 127 48.82 -41.76 -4.93
CA LYS A 127 47.57 -41.50 -4.20
C LYS A 127 47.27 -40.00 -4.14
N LEU A 128 45.99 -39.67 -4.20
CA LEU A 128 45.49 -38.30 -4.00
C LEU A 128 44.60 -38.31 -2.75
N ALA A 129 44.95 -37.55 -1.71
CA ALA A 129 44.16 -37.50 -0.48
C ALA A 129 43.43 -36.15 -0.32
N LEU A 130 42.18 -36.24 0.11
CA LEU A 130 41.26 -35.13 0.36
C LEU A 130 40.62 -35.30 1.75
N GLU A 131 40.24 -34.18 2.41
CA GLU A 131 39.62 -34.26 3.74
C GLU A 131 38.18 -34.77 3.66
N ALA A 132 37.40 -34.24 2.72
CA ALA A 132 36.01 -34.59 2.53
C ALA A 132 35.58 -34.36 1.08
N LEU A 133 34.66 -35.20 0.61
CA LEU A 133 33.94 -35.06 -0.66
C LEU A 133 32.48 -34.69 -0.39
N ASP A 134 32.26 -33.75 0.51
CA ASP A 134 30.92 -33.29 0.92
C ASP A 134 30.09 -32.71 -0.25
N GLU A 135 30.76 -32.39 -1.37
CA GLU A 135 30.15 -31.90 -2.61
C GLU A 135 29.50 -33.03 -3.44
N PHE A 136 29.80 -34.31 -3.16
CA PHE A 136 29.29 -35.48 -3.90
C PHE A 136 28.80 -36.58 -2.95
N ALA A 137 27.51 -36.91 -3.01
CA ALA A 137 26.87 -37.94 -2.18
C ALA A 137 27.23 -39.37 -2.62
N SER A 138 28.51 -39.74 -2.59
CA SER A 138 28.97 -41.10 -2.91
C SER A 138 29.61 -41.79 -1.71
N ASP A 139 28.97 -42.86 -1.23
CA ASP A 139 29.39 -43.62 -0.05
C ASP A 139 30.63 -44.52 -0.26
N ASN A 140 31.14 -44.68 -1.49
CA ASN A 140 32.31 -45.52 -1.80
C ASN A 140 33.39 -44.76 -2.59
N SER A 141 34.50 -44.44 -1.91
CA SER A 141 35.67 -43.72 -2.46
C SER A 141 36.57 -44.55 -3.38
N ASN A 142 36.49 -45.89 -3.29
CA ASN A 142 37.46 -46.78 -3.95
C ASN A 142 37.33 -46.89 -5.49
N ASP A 143 36.22 -46.45 -6.08
CA ASP A 143 35.96 -46.53 -7.52
C ASP A 143 36.12 -45.17 -8.24
N LEU A 144 36.60 -44.13 -7.54
CA LEU A 144 36.72 -42.78 -8.08
C LEU A 144 38.03 -42.59 -8.86
N ILE A 145 37.90 -42.10 -10.09
CA ILE A 145 39.04 -41.68 -10.92
C ILE A 145 39.09 -40.16 -10.90
N ALA A 146 40.18 -39.61 -10.40
CA ALA A 146 40.48 -38.18 -10.38
C ALA A 146 41.36 -37.79 -11.57
N SER A 147 41.03 -36.67 -12.21
CA SER A 147 41.89 -35.97 -13.16
C SER A 147 42.20 -34.59 -12.61
N VAL A 148 43.47 -34.27 -12.47
CA VAL A 148 43.97 -33.03 -11.88
C VAL A 148 44.64 -32.20 -12.97
N ALA A 149 44.21 -30.96 -13.12
CA ALA A 149 44.76 -29.99 -14.06
C ALA A 149 45.13 -28.69 -13.33
N ALA A 150 46.19 -28.03 -13.80
CA ALA A 150 46.53 -26.67 -13.35
C ALA A 150 45.43 -25.67 -13.76
N ILE A 151 45.22 -24.63 -12.95
CA ILE A 151 44.28 -23.55 -13.25
C ILE A 151 45.08 -22.28 -13.56
N ASP A 152 44.73 -21.60 -14.66
CA ASP A 152 45.24 -20.27 -14.95
C ASP A 152 44.68 -19.25 -13.93
N PRO A 153 45.55 -18.47 -13.25
CA PRO A 153 45.12 -17.48 -12.26
C PRO A 153 44.13 -16.43 -12.77
N SER A 154 44.08 -16.19 -14.09
CA SER A 154 43.15 -15.25 -14.73
C SER A 154 41.69 -15.71 -14.72
N ASN A 155 41.42 -17.00 -14.45
CA ASN A 155 40.06 -17.55 -14.39
C ASN A 155 39.45 -17.50 -12.98
N LEU A 156 40.18 -16.96 -12.00
CA LEU A 156 39.73 -16.79 -10.61
C LEU A 156 39.19 -15.37 -10.41
N GLU A 157 37.91 -15.26 -10.05
CA GLU A 157 37.25 -13.98 -9.75
C GLU A 157 36.85 -13.89 -8.28
N ASP A 158 36.91 -12.69 -7.69
CA ASP A 158 36.53 -12.47 -6.30
C ASP A 158 35.00 -12.33 -6.15
N ALA A 159 34.39 -13.17 -5.32
CA ALA A 159 32.95 -13.14 -5.09
C ALA A 159 32.56 -12.00 -4.12
N GLN A 160 31.60 -11.16 -4.53
CA GLN A 160 30.93 -10.18 -3.67
C GLN A 160 29.75 -10.81 -2.90
N GLU A 161 28.89 -11.56 -3.59
CA GLU A 161 27.70 -12.18 -3.01
C GLU A 161 27.45 -13.56 -3.64
N ILE A 162 27.15 -14.57 -2.83
CA ILE A 162 26.84 -15.94 -3.29
C ILE A 162 25.47 -16.34 -2.77
N GLY A 163 24.59 -16.65 -3.71
CA GLY A 163 23.26 -17.22 -3.52
C GLY A 163 23.32 -18.74 -3.43
N LEU A 164 22.88 -19.27 -2.29
CA LEU A 164 22.82 -20.69 -1.96
C LEU A 164 21.36 -21.16 -1.95
N ARG A 165 21.07 -22.30 -2.56
CA ARG A 165 19.76 -22.95 -2.51
C ARG A 165 19.82 -24.20 -1.65
N LEU A 166 18.86 -24.37 -0.74
CA LEU A 166 18.78 -25.57 0.10
C LEU A 166 18.16 -26.73 -0.70
N GLU A 167 18.80 -27.90 -0.77
CA GLU A 167 18.26 -29.04 -1.54
C GLU A 167 17.18 -29.83 -0.77
N ASP A 168 17.09 -29.72 0.56
CA ASP A 168 16.16 -30.48 1.41
C ASP A 168 15.15 -29.57 2.18
N PRO A 169 14.04 -29.15 1.56
CA PRO A 169 13.16 -28.12 2.11
C PRO A 169 12.24 -28.56 3.26
N GLU A 170 11.84 -29.84 3.38
CA GLU A 170 10.69 -30.19 4.24
C GLU A 170 10.97 -30.21 5.76
N ASN A 171 12.09 -30.80 6.20
CA ASN A 171 12.42 -30.92 7.63
C ASN A 171 13.49 -29.91 8.10
N GLN A 172 14.33 -29.42 7.18
CA GLN A 172 15.47 -28.57 7.51
C GLN A 172 15.17 -27.07 7.41
N ALA A 173 14.21 -26.65 6.58
CA ALA A 173 13.82 -25.24 6.43
C ALA A 173 13.28 -24.63 7.74
N LYS A 174 12.59 -25.41 8.58
CA LYS A 174 12.09 -24.94 9.90
C LYS A 174 13.22 -24.64 10.89
N VAL A 175 14.30 -25.43 10.85
CA VAL A 175 15.49 -25.23 11.70
C VAL A 175 16.33 -24.08 11.15
N PHE A 176 16.43 -23.99 9.81
CA PHE A 176 17.12 -22.91 9.13
C PHE A 176 16.44 -21.55 9.36
N ASN A 177 15.12 -21.45 9.34
CA ASN A 177 14.39 -20.19 9.58
C ASN A 177 14.60 -19.61 10.99
N LYS A 178 14.87 -20.45 12.00
CA LYS A 178 15.15 -19.97 13.37
C LYS A 178 16.61 -19.58 13.57
N ASN A 179 17.55 -20.26 12.91
CA ASN A 179 19.00 -20.14 13.17
C ASN A 179 19.83 -19.77 11.92
N GLY A 180 19.21 -19.26 10.85
CA GLY A 180 19.83 -19.13 9.53
C GLY A 180 21.09 -18.26 9.52
N GLN A 181 21.11 -17.16 10.28
CA GLN A 181 22.29 -16.29 10.38
C GLN A 181 23.49 -17.00 11.02
N PHE A 182 23.26 -17.82 12.04
CA PHE A 182 24.32 -18.59 12.69
C PHE A 182 24.88 -19.66 11.74
N LEU A 183 24.00 -20.38 11.04
CA LEU A 183 24.39 -21.40 10.07
C LEU A 183 25.20 -20.81 8.90
N LEU A 184 24.78 -19.65 8.38
CA LEU A 184 25.51 -18.92 7.34
C LEU A 184 26.87 -18.41 7.82
N SER A 185 26.97 -17.96 9.07
CA SER A 185 28.25 -17.54 9.66
C SER A 185 29.24 -18.70 9.78
N CYS A 186 28.76 -19.86 10.26
CA CYS A 186 29.57 -21.08 10.34
C CYS A 186 30.03 -21.56 8.96
N LEU A 187 29.12 -21.59 7.99
CA LEU A 187 29.42 -21.97 6.61
C LEU A 187 30.44 -21.00 5.98
N LYS A 188 30.28 -19.69 6.20
CA LYS A 188 31.25 -18.68 5.77
C LYS A 188 32.64 -18.91 6.37
N HIS A 189 32.72 -19.23 7.66
CA HIS A 189 34.00 -19.47 8.32
C HIS A 189 34.73 -20.68 7.73
N GLN A 190 34.01 -21.76 7.43
CA GLN A 190 34.57 -22.96 6.80
C GLN A 190 35.07 -22.67 5.37
N LEU A 191 34.27 -21.94 4.58
CA LEU A 191 34.54 -21.69 3.16
C LEU A 191 35.46 -20.50 2.86
N GLN A 192 35.86 -19.71 3.86
CA GLN A 192 36.62 -18.47 3.64
C GLN A 192 38.00 -18.71 2.99
N GLY A 193 38.17 -18.45 1.70
CA GLY A 193 39.38 -18.69 0.93
C GLY A 193 39.33 -19.98 0.10
N SER A 194 38.20 -20.67 0.12
CA SER A 194 37.87 -21.76 -0.80
C SER A 194 37.41 -21.18 -2.14
N VAL A 195 37.64 -21.94 -3.21
CA VAL A 195 37.17 -21.62 -4.55
C VAL A 195 35.95 -22.46 -4.85
N VAL A 196 34.89 -21.83 -5.34
CA VAL A 196 33.63 -22.49 -5.68
C VAL A 196 33.31 -22.31 -7.16
N ILE A 197 32.61 -23.30 -7.71
CA ILE A 197 32.11 -23.30 -9.09
C ILE A 197 30.59 -23.17 -9.02
N ARG A 198 30.00 -22.48 -9.99
CA ARG A 198 28.54 -22.41 -10.14
C ARG A 198 27.97 -23.83 -10.31
N GLU A 199 26.80 -24.09 -9.74
CA GLU A 199 26.13 -25.40 -9.67
C GLU A 199 26.79 -26.45 -8.74
N ASN A 200 27.96 -26.19 -8.16
CA ASN A 200 28.52 -27.11 -7.17
C ASN A 200 27.64 -27.18 -5.92
N ARG A 201 27.64 -28.37 -5.30
CA ARG A 201 26.98 -28.62 -4.03
C ARG A 201 27.97 -28.42 -2.90
N ILE A 202 27.52 -27.86 -1.79
CA ILE A 202 28.30 -27.68 -0.57
C ILE A 202 27.47 -28.27 0.55
N ALA A 203 28.04 -29.18 1.34
CA ALA A 203 27.38 -29.68 2.53
C ALA A 203 28.05 -29.20 3.82
N LEU A 204 27.22 -28.96 4.83
CA LEU A 204 27.63 -28.51 6.16
C LEU A 204 27.07 -29.46 7.22
N LYS A 205 27.95 -30.05 8.03
CA LYS A 205 27.56 -30.94 9.13
C LYS A 205 27.49 -30.19 10.45
N ILE A 206 26.29 -30.06 11.02
CA ILE A 206 26.10 -29.43 12.35
C ILE A 206 25.20 -30.33 13.21
N CYS A 207 25.64 -30.67 14.41
CA CYS A 207 24.90 -31.48 15.38
C CYS A 207 24.32 -32.79 14.79
N ASN A 208 25.14 -33.54 14.05
CA ASN A 208 24.75 -34.77 13.33
C ASN A 208 23.70 -34.61 12.23
N LYS A 209 23.40 -33.39 11.78
CA LYS A 209 22.59 -33.13 10.60
C LYS A 209 23.45 -32.56 9.48
N MET A 210 23.25 -33.07 8.26
CA MET A 210 23.89 -32.58 7.04
C MET A 210 22.93 -31.61 6.34
N PHE A 211 23.40 -30.39 6.10
CA PHE A 211 22.70 -29.39 5.30
C PHE A 211 23.39 -29.30 3.94
N ALA A 212 22.69 -29.66 2.86
CA ALA A 212 23.22 -29.57 1.50
C ALA A 212 22.69 -28.29 0.82
N PHE A 213 23.62 -27.53 0.25
CA PHE A 213 23.35 -26.29 -0.48
C PHE A 213 23.86 -26.40 -1.92
N ARG A 214 23.13 -25.87 -2.89
CA ARG A 214 23.58 -25.70 -4.28
C ARG A 214 23.87 -24.23 -4.55
N ILE A 215 24.95 -23.94 -5.26
CA ILE A 215 25.31 -22.56 -5.64
C ILE A 215 24.63 -22.21 -6.96
N GLU A 216 23.72 -21.24 -6.96
CA GLU A 216 23.00 -20.83 -8.19
C GLU A 216 23.47 -19.46 -8.73
N ASN A 217 23.66 -18.48 -7.84
CA ASN A 217 23.95 -17.10 -8.21
C ASN A 217 25.23 -16.61 -7.55
N VAL A 218 26.18 -16.09 -8.33
CA VAL A 218 27.40 -15.44 -7.81
C VAL A 218 27.51 -14.04 -8.41
N ARG A 219 27.67 -13.02 -7.56
CA ARG A 219 28.02 -11.66 -7.95
C ARG A 219 29.49 -11.41 -7.67
N ILE A 220 30.16 -10.73 -8.59
CA ILE A 220 31.59 -10.44 -8.53
C ILE A 220 31.86 -9.01 -8.04
N VAL A 221 33.05 -8.78 -7.51
CA VAL A 221 33.52 -7.44 -7.12
C VAL A 221 33.95 -6.68 -8.37
N THR A 222 33.18 -5.68 -8.81
CA THR A 222 33.60 -4.74 -9.86
C THR A 222 34.50 -3.67 -9.26
N ILE A 223 35.76 -3.61 -9.70
CA ILE A 223 36.69 -2.52 -9.38
C ILE A 223 36.62 -1.50 -10.52
N GLY A 224 35.74 -0.50 -10.39
CA GLY A 224 35.70 0.65 -11.31
C GLY A 224 34.31 1.26 -11.51
N ASP A 225 34.18 2.55 -11.21
CA ASP A 225 33.06 3.39 -11.64
C ASP A 225 33.07 3.51 -13.18
N GLY A 226 32.15 2.82 -13.86
CA GLY A 226 31.91 3.00 -15.30
C GLY A 226 31.58 1.72 -16.05
N ASP A 227 30.52 1.01 -15.69
CA ASP A 227 30.05 -0.15 -16.47
C ASP A 227 29.28 0.31 -17.72
N THR A 228 29.86 0.07 -18.91
CA THR A 228 29.13 0.16 -20.18
C THR A 228 28.25 -1.07 -20.37
N VAL A 229 27.06 -0.88 -20.96
CA VAL A 229 26.06 -1.95 -21.23
C VAL A 229 26.64 -3.11 -22.06
N SER A 230 27.71 -2.85 -22.82
CA SER A 230 28.44 -3.87 -23.60
C SER A 230 29.16 -4.90 -22.71
N ASP A 231 29.71 -4.48 -21.56
CA ASP A 231 30.34 -5.39 -20.59
C ASP A 231 29.30 -6.19 -19.80
N GLN A 232 28.09 -5.66 -19.63
CA GLN A 232 26.99 -6.42 -19.03
C GLN A 232 26.43 -7.49 -19.98
N LEU A 233 26.41 -7.21 -21.28
CA LEU A 233 25.98 -8.18 -22.30
C LEU A 233 26.99 -9.30 -22.52
N SER A 234 28.30 -9.03 -22.44
CA SER A 234 29.34 -10.08 -22.47
C SER A 234 29.35 -10.94 -21.19
N ARG A 235 28.88 -10.40 -20.05
CA ARG A 235 28.67 -11.14 -18.80
C ARG A 235 27.41 -12.04 -18.79
N MET A 236 26.53 -11.93 -19.78
CA MET A 236 25.32 -12.77 -19.92
C MET A 236 25.47 -13.89 -20.97
N SER A 237 26.63 -14.04 -21.60
CA SER A 237 26.85 -15.10 -22.60
C SER A 237 26.82 -16.49 -21.95
N LEU A 238 26.06 -17.39 -22.56
CA LEU A 238 25.77 -18.78 -22.18
C LEU A 238 27.00 -19.74 -22.08
N GLU A 239 28.23 -19.22 -22.04
CA GLU A 239 29.49 -19.99 -21.91
C GLU A 239 30.02 -20.05 -20.46
N ASP A 240 29.17 -19.77 -19.48
CA ASP A 240 29.51 -19.61 -18.06
C ASP A 240 29.92 -20.89 -17.30
N LYS A 241 30.06 -22.03 -17.99
CA LYS A 241 30.27 -23.37 -17.37
C LYS A 241 31.68 -23.62 -16.80
N GLY A 242 32.51 -22.59 -16.64
CA GLY A 242 33.90 -22.75 -16.22
C GLY A 242 34.49 -21.67 -15.32
N ARG A 243 33.70 -20.63 -14.95
CA ARG A 243 34.19 -19.55 -14.08
C ARG A 243 34.27 -20.01 -12.63
N MET A 244 35.33 -19.59 -11.95
CA MET A 244 35.68 -19.99 -10.60
C MET A 244 35.70 -18.78 -9.68
N PHE A 245 35.07 -18.90 -8.53
CA PHE A 245 34.87 -17.77 -7.62
C PHE A 245 35.55 -18.02 -6.28
N VAL A 246 36.38 -17.06 -5.84
CA VAL A 246 37.05 -17.10 -4.54
C VAL A 246 36.16 -16.49 -3.48
N ILE A 247 35.93 -17.21 -2.37
CA ILE A 247 35.16 -16.70 -1.23
C ILE A 247 36.08 -15.89 -0.32
N LEU A 248 35.90 -14.57 -0.28
CA LEU A 248 36.63 -13.68 0.61
C LEU A 248 35.94 -13.49 1.96
N ARG A 249 36.64 -12.88 2.91
CA ARG A 249 36.06 -12.49 4.21
C ARG A 249 34.90 -11.50 4.05
N ILE A 250 34.93 -10.68 3.01
CA ILE A 250 33.90 -9.67 2.71
C ILE A 250 32.70 -10.24 1.95
N THR A 251 32.81 -11.44 1.37
CA THR A 251 31.74 -12.06 0.57
C THR A 251 30.50 -12.30 1.43
N LYS A 252 29.33 -11.89 0.92
CA LYS A 252 28.04 -12.12 1.58
C LYS A 252 27.43 -13.43 1.08
N LEU A 253 26.99 -14.29 2.00
CA LEU A 253 26.25 -15.51 1.67
C LEU A 253 24.77 -15.30 1.93
N THR A 254 23.92 -15.60 0.95
CA THR A 254 22.47 -15.45 1.04
C THR A 254 21.79 -16.76 0.64
N VAL A 255 20.80 -17.21 1.42
CA VAL A 255 19.97 -18.34 0.99
C VAL A 255 18.81 -17.83 0.13
N LEU A 256 18.62 -18.46 -1.01
CA LEU A 256 17.49 -18.23 -1.92
C LEU A 256 16.37 -19.18 -1.50
N ASP A 257 15.36 -18.64 -0.80
CA ASP A 257 14.09 -19.33 -0.59
C ASP A 257 13.15 -18.99 -1.74
N ASP A 258 12.76 -19.99 -2.54
CA ASP A 258 11.79 -19.83 -3.63
C ASP A 258 10.49 -19.18 -3.13
N ALA A 259 10.06 -19.51 -1.91
CA ALA A 259 8.86 -18.94 -1.28
C ALA A 259 8.98 -17.42 -1.02
N GLN A 260 10.17 -16.91 -0.65
CA GLN A 260 10.37 -15.48 -0.39
C GLN A 260 10.54 -14.70 -1.69
N VAL A 261 11.22 -15.29 -2.70
CA VAL A 261 11.40 -14.68 -4.02
C VAL A 261 10.07 -14.64 -4.79
N GLU A 262 9.26 -15.69 -4.74
CA GLU A 262 7.91 -15.70 -5.30
C GLU A 262 6.98 -14.71 -4.57
N GLN A 263 7.03 -14.64 -3.23
CA GLN A 263 6.26 -13.63 -2.49
C GLN A 263 6.70 -12.20 -2.82
N GLN A 264 8.00 -11.92 -2.95
CA GLN A 264 8.52 -10.62 -3.36
C GLN A 264 8.20 -10.30 -4.82
N ALA A 265 8.25 -11.28 -5.74
CA ALA A 265 7.87 -11.09 -7.14
C ALA A 265 6.36 -10.85 -7.28
N HIS A 266 5.53 -11.59 -6.54
CA HIS A 266 4.08 -11.42 -6.52
C HIS A 266 3.66 -10.11 -5.82
N GLN A 267 4.40 -9.66 -4.80
CA GLN A 267 4.25 -8.32 -4.21
C GLN A 267 4.69 -7.22 -5.19
N ASN A 268 5.85 -7.36 -5.84
CA ASN A 268 6.34 -6.38 -6.83
C ASN A 268 5.40 -6.27 -8.04
N GLN A 269 4.80 -7.37 -8.49
CA GLN A 269 3.73 -7.32 -9.49
C GLN A 269 2.49 -6.62 -8.94
N ARG A 270 2.03 -6.94 -7.73
CA ARG A 270 0.84 -6.33 -7.10
C ARG A 270 0.92 -4.80 -7.01
N TYR A 271 2.13 -4.25 -6.80
CA TYR A 271 2.39 -2.82 -6.56
C TYR A 271 3.11 -2.10 -7.71
N ALA A 272 2.66 -2.25 -8.96
CA ALA A 272 3.16 -1.40 -10.05
C ALA A 272 2.47 -0.02 -10.05
N LEU A 273 3.24 1.06 -10.27
CA LEU A 273 2.69 2.43 -10.37
C LEU A 273 1.66 2.57 -11.50
N GLU A 274 1.86 1.82 -12.59
CA GLU A 274 0.91 1.75 -13.71
C GLU A 274 -0.47 1.19 -13.33
N ARG A 275 -0.59 0.59 -12.13
CA ARG A 275 -1.84 0.02 -11.63
C ARG A 275 -2.61 0.98 -10.73
N ILE A 276 -2.06 2.13 -10.39
CA ILE A 276 -2.77 3.18 -9.64
C ILE A 276 -3.48 4.07 -10.64
N GLY A 277 -4.81 4.20 -10.51
CA GLY A 277 -5.61 5.15 -11.28
C GLY A 277 -5.86 6.44 -10.50
N ALA A 278 -6.26 7.49 -11.22
CA ALA A 278 -6.72 8.80 -10.69
C ALA A 278 -5.68 9.70 -9.99
N LEU A 279 -4.53 9.17 -9.57
CA LEU A 279 -3.56 9.90 -8.74
C LEU A 279 -2.31 10.39 -9.51
N ASP A 280 -2.38 10.49 -10.85
CA ASP A 280 -1.21 10.76 -11.69
C ASP A 280 -0.47 12.06 -11.34
N GLY A 281 -1.22 13.12 -11.01
CA GLY A 281 -0.65 14.41 -10.58
C GLY A 281 0.15 14.29 -9.28
N ILE A 282 -0.45 13.68 -8.25
CA ILE A 282 0.19 13.46 -6.94
C ILE A 282 1.40 12.52 -7.08
N ILE A 283 1.30 11.49 -7.92
CA ILE A 283 2.41 10.57 -8.20
C ILE A 283 3.59 11.32 -8.84
N SER A 284 3.33 12.23 -9.78
CA SER A 284 4.39 13.04 -10.43
C SER A 284 5.11 13.94 -9.43
N GLU A 285 4.37 14.57 -8.52
CA GLU A 285 4.94 15.43 -7.49
C GLU A 285 5.76 14.63 -6.46
N LEU A 286 5.21 13.51 -5.98
CA LEU A 286 5.92 12.60 -5.08
C LEU A 286 7.20 12.02 -5.71
N ARG A 287 7.18 11.70 -7.01
CA ARG A 287 8.37 11.25 -7.75
C ARG A 287 9.45 12.33 -7.74
N THR A 288 9.09 13.58 -8.01
CA THR A 288 10.04 14.70 -8.00
C THR A 288 10.71 14.84 -6.62
N LEU A 289 9.95 14.68 -5.54
CA LEU A 289 10.48 14.71 -4.17
C LEU A 289 11.38 13.50 -3.85
N LEU A 290 10.96 12.31 -4.26
CA LEU A 290 11.74 11.07 -4.07
C LEU A 290 13.06 11.10 -4.84
N ASP A 291 13.05 11.59 -6.08
CA ASP A 291 14.25 11.71 -6.91
C ASP A 291 15.26 12.69 -6.30
N ALA A 292 14.76 13.81 -5.74
CA ALA A 292 15.56 14.78 -5.00
C ALA A 292 16.12 14.18 -3.68
N ALA A 293 15.31 13.42 -2.94
CA ALA A 293 15.71 12.81 -1.66
C ALA A 293 16.74 11.68 -1.84
N PHE A 294 16.59 10.85 -2.87
CA PHE A 294 17.53 9.78 -3.19
C PHE A 294 18.76 10.27 -3.96
N GLY A 295 18.72 11.47 -4.54
CA GLY A 295 19.84 12.08 -5.26
C GLY A 295 20.20 11.31 -6.53
N MET A 296 19.18 10.86 -7.28
CA MET A 296 19.33 10.12 -8.54
C MET A 296 19.67 11.04 -9.72
N HIS A 297 19.36 12.34 -9.63
CA HIS A 297 19.83 13.34 -10.59
C HIS A 297 21.19 13.92 -10.16
N GLY A 298 22.21 13.74 -11.02
CA GLY A 298 23.60 14.14 -10.79
C GLY A 298 23.89 15.65 -10.82
N GLU A 299 22.92 16.51 -10.52
CA GLU A 299 23.21 17.94 -10.42
C GLU A 299 23.93 18.28 -9.11
N PRO A 300 25.01 19.08 -9.16
CA PRO A 300 25.81 19.40 -8.00
C PRO A 300 24.98 20.21 -6.98
N ARG A 301 24.94 19.71 -5.75
CA ARG A 301 24.24 20.18 -4.52
C ARG A 301 24.42 21.66 -4.10
N LYS A 302 24.91 22.56 -4.94
CA LYS A 302 25.30 23.92 -4.55
C LYS A 302 24.19 24.98 -4.56
N ARG A 303 22.94 24.66 -4.96
CA ARG A 303 21.86 25.67 -5.05
C ARG A 303 20.56 25.39 -4.31
N HIS A 304 20.36 24.19 -3.76
CA HIS A 304 19.12 23.84 -3.07
C HIS A 304 19.38 23.73 -1.57
N GLY A 305 18.50 24.31 -0.76
CA GLY A 305 18.55 24.24 0.70
C GLY A 305 18.46 22.81 1.25
N PRO A 306 18.31 22.63 2.58
CA PRO A 306 18.17 21.29 3.15
C PRO A 306 17.01 20.54 2.47
N VAL A 307 17.32 19.37 1.90
CA VAL A 307 16.30 18.52 1.25
C VAL A 307 15.45 17.90 2.35
N SER A 308 14.16 18.24 2.38
CA SER A 308 13.20 17.65 3.30
C SER A 308 12.98 16.18 2.94
N ARG A 309 13.14 15.31 3.95
CA ARG A 309 13.07 13.84 3.81
C ARG A 309 11.81 13.21 4.43
N GLY A 310 10.82 14.02 4.80
CA GLY A 310 9.59 13.55 5.43
C GLY A 310 8.35 13.96 4.66
N VAL A 311 7.48 13.00 4.39
CA VAL A 311 6.22 13.18 3.67
C VAL A 311 5.06 12.61 4.49
N LEU A 312 3.96 13.35 4.58
CA LEU A 312 2.72 12.92 5.21
C LEU A 312 1.63 12.78 4.16
N LEU A 313 1.08 11.58 4.02
CA LEU A 313 -0.08 11.29 3.16
C LEU A 313 -1.34 11.20 4.02
N TYR A 314 -2.38 11.95 3.68
CA TYR A 314 -3.65 11.91 4.40
C TYR A 314 -4.86 11.87 3.47
N GLY A 315 -6.02 11.48 3.98
CA GLY A 315 -7.27 11.40 3.21
C GLY A 315 -8.24 10.41 3.85
N VAL A 316 -9.41 10.17 3.28
CA VAL A 316 -10.33 9.17 3.85
C VAL A 316 -9.75 7.75 3.78
N SER A 317 -10.20 6.87 4.68
CA SER A 317 -9.74 5.48 4.68
C SER A 317 -10.16 4.77 3.38
N GLY A 318 -9.30 3.89 2.86
CA GLY A 318 -9.59 3.09 1.66
C GLY A 318 -9.36 3.77 0.30
N VAL A 319 -8.82 5.01 0.24
CA VAL A 319 -8.42 5.65 -1.04
C VAL A 319 -7.17 5.03 -1.68
N GLY A 320 -6.44 4.18 -0.95
CA GLY A 320 -5.23 3.52 -1.44
C GLY A 320 -3.91 4.17 -1.00
N LYS A 321 -3.89 4.92 0.12
CA LYS A 321 -2.67 5.48 0.73
C LYS A 321 -1.55 4.42 0.85
N THR A 322 -1.83 3.31 1.50
CA THR A 322 -0.88 2.20 1.67
C THR A 322 -0.46 1.58 0.34
N MET A 323 -1.39 1.46 -0.62
CA MET A 323 -1.09 0.93 -1.96
C MET A 323 -0.14 1.86 -2.73
N LEU A 324 -0.31 3.18 -2.62
CA LEU A 324 0.55 4.18 -3.25
C LEU A 324 1.98 4.11 -2.70
N VAL A 325 2.15 4.08 -1.38
CA VAL A 325 3.49 3.99 -0.76
C VAL A 325 4.19 2.69 -1.16
N ASN A 326 3.47 1.58 -1.17
CA ASN A 326 4.03 0.28 -1.57
C ASN A 326 4.42 0.25 -3.06
N ALA A 327 3.67 0.94 -3.92
CA ALA A 327 4.00 1.04 -5.33
C ALA A 327 5.23 1.92 -5.60
N LEU A 328 5.38 3.01 -4.86
CA LEU A 328 6.59 3.85 -4.91
C LEU A 328 7.81 3.05 -4.45
N ALA A 329 7.68 2.30 -3.35
CA ALA A 329 8.74 1.44 -2.85
C ALA A 329 9.21 0.40 -3.88
N ALA A 330 8.26 -0.28 -4.55
CA ALA A 330 8.57 -1.27 -5.58
C ALA A 330 9.23 -0.64 -6.82
N HIS A 331 8.78 0.55 -7.24
CA HIS A 331 9.33 1.26 -8.40
C HIS A 331 10.79 1.67 -8.21
N TYR A 332 11.12 2.23 -7.04
CA TYR A 332 12.49 2.67 -6.73
C TYR A 332 13.43 1.53 -6.32
N ARG A 333 12.91 0.30 -6.14
CA ARG A 333 13.66 -0.87 -5.64
C ARG A 333 14.48 -0.54 -4.38
N CYS A 334 13.92 0.30 -3.51
CA CYS A 334 14.56 0.75 -2.28
C CYS A 334 14.39 -0.29 -1.17
N HIS A 335 15.25 -0.22 -0.16
CA HIS A 335 15.07 -1.03 1.05
C HIS A 335 13.93 -0.44 1.88
N VAL A 336 12.90 -1.24 2.18
CA VAL A 336 11.68 -0.78 2.86
C VAL A 336 11.67 -1.27 4.30
N VAL A 337 11.53 -0.36 5.25
CA VAL A 337 11.28 -0.66 6.65
C VAL A 337 9.87 -0.19 7.00
N ARG A 338 9.01 -1.12 7.45
CA ARG A 338 7.64 -0.82 7.88
C ARG A 338 7.57 -0.74 9.40
N LEU A 339 6.99 0.34 9.89
CA LEU A 339 6.75 0.56 11.32
C LEU A 339 5.27 0.29 11.61
N ASN A 340 4.98 -0.91 12.13
CA ASN A 340 3.66 -1.27 12.62
C ASN A 340 3.48 -0.76 14.05
N CYS A 341 2.55 0.17 14.28
CA CYS A 341 2.29 0.72 15.61
C CYS A 341 1.94 -0.37 16.64
N SER A 342 1.25 -1.44 16.24
CA SER A 342 0.90 -2.56 17.14
C SER A 342 2.11 -3.35 17.66
N GLU A 343 3.20 -3.42 16.88
CA GLU A 343 4.44 -4.10 17.28
C GLU A 343 5.32 -3.21 18.16
N VAL A 344 5.14 -1.89 18.05
CA VAL A 344 5.90 -0.90 18.82
C VAL A 344 5.44 -0.84 20.29
N TYR A 345 4.14 -1.02 20.57
CA TYR A 345 3.63 -0.95 21.94
C TYR A 345 3.88 -2.26 22.70
N SER A 346 4.98 -2.30 23.45
CA SER A 346 5.21 -3.32 24.47
C SER A 346 4.69 -2.89 25.84
N LYS A 347 4.31 -3.88 26.66
CA LYS A 347 3.95 -3.68 28.08
C LYS A 347 5.16 -3.35 28.95
N PHE A 348 6.37 -3.66 28.49
CA PHE A 348 7.59 -3.45 29.26
C PHE A 348 8.19 -2.06 29.02
N TYR A 349 8.63 -1.44 30.11
CA TYR A 349 9.19 -0.08 30.11
C TYR A 349 10.47 -0.01 29.25
N GLY A 350 10.55 0.98 28.36
CA GLY A 350 11.74 1.21 27.51
C GLY A 350 11.89 0.26 26.32
N GLU A 351 11.22 -0.89 26.33
CA GLU A 351 11.27 -1.84 25.21
C GLU A 351 10.62 -1.28 23.94
N SER A 352 9.54 -0.50 24.10
CA SER A 352 8.85 0.17 22.97
C SER A 352 9.76 1.17 22.25
N GLU A 353 10.54 1.97 23.00
CA GLU A 353 11.50 2.93 22.43
C GLU A 353 12.69 2.21 21.79
N ALA A 354 13.22 1.17 22.45
CA ALA A 354 14.29 0.36 21.92
C ALA A 354 13.90 -0.36 20.61
N ASN A 355 12.65 -0.82 20.49
CA ASN A 355 12.14 -1.46 19.28
C ASN A 355 12.07 -0.47 18.11
N VAL A 356 11.53 0.74 18.32
CA VAL A 356 11.53 1.79 17.30
C VAL A 356 12.96 2.14 16.90
N SER A 357 13.85 2.36 17.86
CA SER A 357 15.26 2.66 17.61
C SER A 357 15.97 1.55 16.83
N ARG A 358 15.69 0.28 17.15
CA ARG A 358 16.23 -0.88 16.42
C ARG A 358 15.78 -0.90 14.96
N GLN A 359 14.49 -0.68 14.70
CA GLN A 359 13.94 -0.62 13.34
C GLN A 359 14.51 0.57 12.54
N PHE A 360 14.71 1.72 13.17
CA PHE A 360 15.40 2.85 12.53
C PHE A 360 16.90 2.60 12.32
N SER A 361 17.56 1.86 13.21
CA SER A 361 18.99 1.52 13.09
C SER A 361 19.27 0.67 11.84
N GLU A 362 18.38 -0.26 11.52
CA GLU A 362 18.45 -1.06 10.29
C GLU A 362 18.49 -0.19 9.04
N VAL A 363 17.75 0.93 9.03
CA VAL A 363 17.74 1.89 7.91
C VAL A 363 19.11 2.55 7.72
N PHE A 364 19.79 2.89 8.82
CA PHE A 364 21.11 3.53 8.78
C PHE A 364 22.22 2.58 8.32
N ASP A 365 22.08 1.28 8.59
CA ASP A 365 23.07 0.26 8.23
C ASP A 365 23.07 -0.05 6.72
N VAL A 366 21.99 0.25 6.01
CA VAL A 366 21.82 -0.02 4.57
C VAL A 366 22.45 1.06 3.66
N HIS A 367 22.97 2.14 4.24
CA HIS A 367 23.68 3.20 3.51
C HIS A 367 24.88 2.61 2.72
N PRO A 368 25.07 2.90 1.41
CA PRO A 368 24.57 4.05 0.62
C PRO A 368 23.34 3.77 -0.29
N LYS A 369 22.65 2.64 -0.13
CA LYS A 369 21.44 2.33 -0.91
C LYS A 369 20.26 3.19 -0.45
N PRO A 370 19.32 3.57 -1.34
CA PRO A 370 18.13 4.30 -0.95
C PRO A 370 17.24 3.43 -0.04
N ALA A 371 16.78 4.01 1.05
CA ALA A 371 15.89 3.34 2.00
C ALA A 371 14.64 4.18 2.28
N LEU A 372 13.51 3.49 2.45
CA LEU A 372 12.20 4.08 2.66
C LEU A 372 11.60 3.55 3.97
N VAL A 373 11.26 4.46 4.87
CA VAL A 373 10.57 4.14 6.12
C VAL A 373 9.09 4.45 5.94
N ILE A 374 8.24 3.44 6.07
CA ILE A 374 6.79 3.56 5.97
C ILE A 374 6.22 3.51 7.39
N VAL A 375 5.51 4.56 7.78
CA VAL A 375 4.75 4.61 9.04
C VAL A 375 3.27 4.63 8.72
N GLU A 376 2.60 3.51 8.98
CA GLU A 376 1.16 3.41 8.78
C GLU A 376 0.41 3.93 10.02
N GLU A 377 -0.70 4.63 9.80
CA GLU A 377 -1.56 5.16 10.87
C GLU A 377 -0.79 5.99 11.91
N LEU A 378 -0.08 7.02 11.45
CA LEU A 378 0.79 7.86 12.27
C LEU A 378 0.10 8.49 13.50
N HIS A 379 -1.23 8.67 13.45
CA HIS A 379 -2.01 9.16 14.59
C HIS A 379 -2.02 8.21 15.79
N ASN A 380 -1.78 6.91 15.58
CA ASN A 380 -1.63 5.94 16.67
C ASN A 380 -0.30 6.16 17.41
N LEU A 381 0.78 6.40 16.68
CA LEU A 381 2.11 6.63 17.26
C LEU A 381 2.24 8.01 17.91
N CYS A 382 1.69 9.05 17.27
CA CYS A 382 1.83 10.45 17.67
C CYS A 382 0.49 11.21 17.63
N PRO A 383 -0.44 10.91 18.54
CA PRO A 383 -1.71 11.62 18.63
C PRO A 383 -1.52 13.05 19.13
N LYS A 384 -2.44 13.95 18.74
CA LYS A 384 -2.47 15.36 19.19
C LYS A 384 -2.60 15.49 20.72
N ALA A 385 -3.38 14.61 21.35
CA ALA A 385 -3.56 14.56 22.80
C ALA A 385 -3.55 13.09 23.28
N SER A 386 -2.39 12.60 23.71
CA SER A 386 -2.31 11.31 24.41
C SER A 386 -2.48 11.51 25.92
N SER A 387 -3.46 10.83 26.52
CA SER A 387 -3.57 10.71 27.98
C SER A 387 -2.49 9.79 28.57
N SER A 388 -1.98 8.82 27.79
CA SER A 388 -0.96 7.87 28.22
C SER A 388 0.45 8.48 28.19
N ASP A 389 1.17 8.40 29.33
CA ASP A 389 2.56 8.83 29.46
C ASP A 389 3.53 7.98 28.62
N ILE A 390 3.16 6.74 28.28
CA ILE A 390 3.93 5.89 27.37
C ILE A 390 3.86 6.47 25.94
N GLY A 391 2.67 6.89 25.51
CA GLY A 391 2.46 7.48 24.18
C GLY A 391 3.23 8.80 23.99
N LYS A 392 3.25 9.67 25.02
CA LYS A 392 4.02 10.93 24.98
C LYS A 392 5.51 10.70 24.81
N ARG A 393 6.08 9.71 25.53
CA ARG A 393 7.51 9.39 25.46
C ARG A 393 7.90 8.80 24.12
N ILE A 394 7.13 7.83 23.61
CA ILE A 394 7.35 7.25 22.27
C ILE A 394 7.25 8.34 21.21
N SER A 395 6.27 9.24 21.30
CA SER A 395 6.13 10.37 20.38
C SER A 395 7.36 11.27 20.40
N GLN A 396 7.86 11.64 21.58
CA GLN A 396 9.07 12.46 21.71
C GLN A 396 10.32 11.74 21.19
N HIS A 397 10.46 10.44 21.47
CA HIS A 397 11.57 9.64 20.97
C HIS A 397 11.56 9.55 19.44
N PHE A 398 10.39 9.30 18.85
CA PHE A 398 10.22 9.29 17.40
C PHE A 398 10.56 10.63 16.75
N LEU A 399 10.16 11.75 17.36
CA LEU A 399 10.53 13.09 16.91
C LEU A 399 12.06 13.29 16.91
N ASN A 400 12.75 12.84 17.96
CA ASN A 400 14.20 12.93 18.04
C ASN A 400 14.90 12.06 16.98
N LEU A 401 14.33 10.91 16.62
CA LEU A 401 14.83 10.05 15.54
C LEU A 401 14.66 10.71 14.17
N LEU A 402 13.52 11.37 13.91
CA LEU A 402 13.32 12.15 12.69
C LEU A 402 14.32 13.29 12.56
N ASP A 403 14.54 14.04 13.65
CA ASP A 403 15.53 15.13 13.66
C ASP A 403 16.96 14.59 13.43
N SER A 404 17.26 13.40 13.95
CA SER A 404 18.55 12.72 13.75
C SER A 404 18.75 12.25 12.30
N LEU A 405 17.68 11.82 11.61
CA LEU A 405 17.73 11.42 10.20
C LEU A 405 18.11 12.59 9.28
N HIS A 406 17.63 13.80 9.57
CA HIS A 406 17.94 14.97 8.74
C HIS A 406 19.36 15.51 8.95
N ASN A 407 19.88 15.43 10.18
CA ASN A 407 21.21 15.94 10.54
C ASN A 407 22.35 14.94 10.28
N SER A 408 22.06 13.65 10.25
CA SER A 408 23.09 12.61 10.11
C SER A 408 23.49 12.38 8.65
N ALA A 409 24.80 12.36 8.37
CA ALA A 409 25.33 12.02 7.05
C ALA A 409 24.97 10.58 6.61
N ARG A 410 24.72 9.67 7.57
CA ARG A 410 24.27 8.29 7.32
C ARG A 410 22.79 8.18 6.94
N GLY A 411 22.00 9.22 7.20
CA GLY A 411 20.61 9.35 6.74
C GLY A 411 20.50 9.94 5.33
N ASN A 412 21.61 10.18 4.64
CA ASN A 412 21.54 10.59 3.24
C ASN A 412 20.94 9.45 2.40
N ARG A 413 19.91 9.78 1.61
CA ARG A 413 19.09 8.84 0.81
C ARG A 413 18.08 8.01 1.60
N THR A 414 17.70 8.43 2.80
CA THR A 414 16.54 7.89 3.50
C THR A 414 15.34 8.82 3.36
N LEU A 415 14.14 8.27 3.19
CA LEU A 415 12.89 9.03 3.20
C LEU A 415 11.91 8.39 4.18
N VAL A 416 11.17 9.20 4.93
CA VAL A 416 10.08 8.76 5.81
C VAL A 416 8.75 9.18 5.20
N ILE A 417 7.84 8.21 5.01
CA ILE A 417 6.46 8.46 4.58
C ILE A 417 5.50 8.01 5.68
N GLY A 418 4.74 8.95 6.24
CA GLY A 418 3.66 8.68 7.18
C GLY A 418 2.30 8.66 6.48
N THR A 419 1.42 7.74 6.83
CA THR A 419 0.01 7.75 6.40
C THR A 419 -0.92 8.04 7.58
N THR A 420 -1.97 8.83 7.36
CA THR A 420 -3.03 9.07 8.36
C THR A 420 -4.38 9.27 7.67
N ASP A 421 -5.48 9.09 8.40
CA ASP A 421 -6.82 9.40 7.84
C ASP A 421 -7.18 10.88 8.03
N ASN A 422 -6.82 11.45 9.18
CA ASN A 422 -7.02 12.87 9.47
C ASN A 422 -5.72 13.50 9.99
N VAL A 423 -5.34 14.63 9.41
CA VAL A 423 -4.17 15.42 9.83
C VAL A 423 -4.39 16.03 11.21
N ASP A 424 -5.64 16.36 11.55
CA ASP A 424 -5.98 17.01 12.82
C ASP A 424 -5.78 16.09 14.04
N ASN A 425 -5.77 14.76 13.82
CA ASN A 425 -5.50 13.77 14.87
C ASN A 425 -4.01 13.64 15.18
N VAL A 426 -3.13 14.10 14.31
CA VAL A 426 -1.67 13.99 14.45
C VAL A 426 -1.12 15.20 15.19
N ASN A 427 -0.08 14.98 15.99
CA ASN A 427 0.63 16.04 16.70
C ASN A 427 1.19 17.11 15.74
N ALA A 428 0.87 18.38 15.98
CA ALA A 428 1.36 19.52 15.19
C ALA A 428 2.90 19.66 15.19
N LEU A 429 3.60 19.07 16.16
CA LEU A 429 5.07 19.04 16.22
C LEU A 429 5.71 18.24 15.07
N LEU A 430 5.00 17.26 14.50
CA LEU A 430 5.47 16.48 13.36
C LEU A 430 5.48 17.28 12.05
N ARG A 431 4.58 18.27 11.95
CA ARG A 431 4.35 19.13 10.77
C ARG A 431 5.25 20.36 10.71
N ARG A 432 6.19 20.49 11.66
CA ARG A 432 7.14 21.61 11.67
C ARG A 432 8.25 21.33 10.67
N GLY A 433 8.71 22.39 9.99
CA GLY A 433 9.81 22.32 9.02
C GLY A 433 11.07 21.66 9.60
N GLY A 434 11.66 20.75 8.82
CA GLY A 434 12.75 19.87 9.24
C GLY A 434 12.28 18.50 9.75
N ARG A 435 11.01 18.12 9.57
CA ARG A 435 10.45 16.80 9.94
C ARG A 435 9.61 16.25 8.79
N LEU A 436 8.28 16.31 8.89
CA LEU A 436 7.34 16.00 7.82
C LEU A 436 6.89 17.31 7.17
N ASP A 437 7.66 17.76 6.18
CA ASP A 437 7.51 19.11 5.62
C ASP A 437 6.50 19.15 4.49
N TYR A 438 6.25 18.00 3.84
CA TYR A 438 5.32 17.87 2.74
C TYR A 438 4.07 17.10 3.17
N GLU A 439 2.91 17.69 2.91
CA GLU A 439 1.61 17.08 3.18
C GLU A 439 0.85 16.90 1.87
N PHE A 440 0.40 15.68 1.59
CA PHE A 440 -0.41 15.36 0.42
C PHE A 440 -1.79 14.86 0.85
N GLU A 441 -2.83 15.58 0.44
CA GLU A 441 -4.20 15.11 0.53
C GLU A 441 -4.50 14.17 -0.64
N LEU A 442 -4.92 12.94 -0.36
CA LEU A 442 -5.50 12.04 -1.34
C LEU A 442 -7.03 12.25 -1.35
N PRO A 443 -7.57 12.92 -2.37
CA PRO A 443 -9.00 13.17 -2.46
C PRO A 443 -9.77 11.88 -2.77
N VAL A 444 -11.08 11.90 -2.50
CA VAL A 444 -11.99 10.86 -2.99
C VAL A 444 -12.00 10.95 -4.53
N PRO A 445 -11.90 9.83 -5.25
CA PRO A 445 -11.81 9.86 -6.71
C PRO A 445 -13.12 10.34 -7.35
N ASP A 446 -13.01 11.28 -8.29
CA ASP A 446 -14.10 11.75 -9.15
C ASP A 446 -14.61 10.63 -10.08
N ALA A 447 -15.71 10.85 -10.82
CA ALA A 447 -16.26 9.85 -11.74
C ALA A 447 -15.24 9.37 -12.79
N THR A 448 -14.41 10.26 -13.33
CA THR A 448 -13.31 9.92 -14.25
C THR A 448 -12.20 9.15 -13.53
N GLY A 449 -11.89 9.55 -12.30
CA GLY A 449 -10.95 8.84 -11.43
C GLY A 449 -11.41 7.41 -11.14
N ARG A 450 -12.68 7.23 -10.78
CA ARG A 450 -13.30 5.91 -10.55
C ARG A 450 -13.34 5.06 -11.81
N GLU A 451 -13.59 5.64 -12.98
CA GLU A 451 -13.47 4.95 -14.27
C GLU A 451 -12.05 4.40 -14.46
N SER A 452 -11.02 5.22 -14.23
CA SER A 452 -9.62 4.77 -14.35
C SER A 452 -9.27 3.67 -13.33
N ILE A 453 -9.73 3.79 -12.09
CA ILE A 453 -9.50 2.78 -11.04
C ILE A 453 -10.19 1.47 -11.41
N LEU A 454 -11.45 1.51 -11.86
CA LEU A 454 -12.19 0.34 -12.29
C LEU A 454 -11.52 -0.33 -13.49
N GLN A 455 -11.06 0.42 -14.49
CA GLN A 455 -10.30 -0.14 -15.62
C GLN A 455 -9.04 -0.88 -15.15
N ARG A 456 -8.29 -0.30 -14.20
CA ARG A 456 -7.08 -0.94 -13.65
C ARG A 456 -7.40 -2.17 -12.79
N ILE A 457 -8.48 -2.17 -12.02
CA ILE A 457 -8.91 -3.33 -11.23
C ILE A 457 -9.40 -4.44 -12.18
N LEU A 458 -10.27 -4.11 -13.13
CA LEU A 458 -10.83 -5.07 -14.09
C LEU A 458 -9.76 -5.65 -15.01
N SER A 459 -8.66 -4.95 -15.29
CA SER A 459 -7.52 -5.54 -16.03
C SER A 459 -6.93 -6.81 -15.37
N ARG A 460 -7.18 -7.03 -14.08
CA ARG A 460 -6.74 -8.21 -13.32
C ARG A 460 -7.74 -9.37 -13.38
N THR A 461 -8.98 -9.11 -13.78
CA THR A 461 -10.09 -10.05 -13.69
C THR A 461 -10.64 -10.32 -15.08
N ALA A 462 -11.01 -11.56 -15.38
CA ALA A 462 -11.70 -11.85 -16.64
C ALA A 462 -13.06 -11.12 -16.64
N HIS A 463 -13.26 -10.22 -17.60
CA HIS A 463 -14.48 -9.40 -17.72
C HIS A 463 -14.88 -9.25 -19.18
N ASN A 464 -16.19 -9.08 -19.42
CA ASN A 464 -16.76 -8.84 -20.75
C ASN A 464 -17.42 -7.44 -20.85
N LEU A 465 -16.83 -6.46 -20.15
CA LEU A 465 -17.39 -5.12 -20.02
C LEU A 465 -16.84 -4.19 -21.10
N SER A 466 -17.73 -3.41 -21.72
CA SER A 466 -17.33 -2.27 -22.55
C SER A 466 -16.87 -1.08 -21.71
N SER A 467 -16.02 -0.22 -22.28
CA SER A 467 -15.56 1.02 -21.63
C SER A 467 -16.72 1.95 -21.26
N GLU A 468 -17.79 1.96 -22.06
CA GLU A 468 -19.00 2.73 -21.80
C GLU A 468 -19.78 2.21 -20.59
N GLN A 469 -19.87 0.90 -20.41
CA GLN A 469 -20.46 0.30 -19.21
C GLN A 469 -19.64 0.64 -17.96
N ILE A 470 -18.31 0.59 -18.01
CA ILE A 470 -17.45 0.98 -16.88
C ILE A 470 -17.69 2.44 -16.49
N ARG A 471 -17.79 3.34 -17.49
CA ARG A 471 -18.12 4.75 -17.26
C ARG A 471 -19.49 4.94 -16.64
N SER A 472 -20.49 4.16 -17.08
CA SER A 472 -21.84 4.21 -16.50
C SER A 472 -21.85 3.80 -15.03
N ILE A 473 -21.09 2.76 -14.67
CA ILE A 473 -20.96 2.29 -13.30
C ILE A 473 -20.23 3.34 -12.44
N ALA A 474 -19.15 3.93 -12.96
CA ALA A 474 -18.41 4.99 -12.26
C ALA A 474 -19.25 6.23 -11.95
N ARG A 475 -20.25 6.54 -12.79
CA ARG A 475 -21.22 7.61 -12.55
C ARG A 475 -22.22 7.27 -11.43
N ILE A 476 -22.60 6.00 -11.30
CA ILE A 476 -23.56 5.53 -10.29
C ILE A 476 -22.89 5.33 -8.93
N THR A 477 -21.61 4.93 -8.88
CA THR A 477 -20.85 4.66 -7.65
C THR A 477 -20.33 5.94 -6.99
N HIS A 478 -21.24 6.86 -6.67
CA HIS A 478 -20.90 8.10 -5.98
C HIS A 478 -20.31 7.81 -4.58
N GLY A 479 -19.20 8.44 -4.24
CA GLY A 479 -18.55 8.31 -2.92
C GLY A 479 -17.78 7.01 -2.69
N TYR A 480 -17.68 6.11 -3.68
CA TYR A 480 -16.87 4.89 -3.56
C TYR A 480 -15.38 5.25 -3.62
N VAL A 481 -14.61 4.70 -2.68
CA VAL A 481 -13.15 4.76 -2.71
C VAL A 481 -12.55 3.55 -3.43
N GLY A 482 -11.24 3.56 -3.71
CA GLY A 482 -10.56 2.47 -4.41
C GLY A 482 -10.80 1.09 -3.76
N ALA A 483 -10.80 1.03 -2.42
CA ALA A 483 -11.11 -0.21 -1.68
C ALA A 483 -12.57 -0.67 -1.85
N ASP A 484 -13.53 0.26 -1.97
CA ASP A 484 -14.93 -0.10 -2.21
C ASP A 484 -15.13 -0.63 -3.64
N LEU A 485 -14.44 -0.04 -4.62
CA LEU A 485 -14.48 -0.50 -6.01
C LEU A 485 -13.83 -1.89 -6.14
N ASP A 486 -12.76 -2.15 -5.40
CA ASP A 486 -12.13 -3.48 -5.34
C ASP A 486 -13.09 -4.51 -4.71
N ASN A 487 -13.73 -4.15 -3.59
CA ASN A 487 -14.76 -4.98 -2.95
C ASN A 487 -15.99 -5.19 -3.85
N LEU A 488 -16.37 -4.20 -4.66
CA LEU A 488 -17.47 -4.30 -5.62
C LEU A 488 -17.16 -5.35 -6.69
N VAL A 489 -15.96 -5.29 -7.29
CA VAL A 489 -15.51 -6.25 -8.31
C VAL A 489 -15.32 -7.64 -7.69
N ALA A 490 -14.77 -7.73 -6.48
CA ALA A 490 -14.61 -8.98 -5.75
C ALA A 490 -15.97 -9.65 -5.46
N ASN A 491 -16.98 -8.89 -5.01
CA ASN A 491 -18.33 -9.41 -4.79
C ASN A 491 -19.03 -9.82 -6.09
N ALA A 492 -18.82 -9.09 -7.18
CA ALA A 492 -19.34 -9.47 -8.49
C ALA A 492 -18.71 -10.77 -9.01
N SER A 493 -17.41 -10.98 -8.72
CA SER A 493 -16.68 -12.19 -9.11
C SER A 493 -17.02 -13.40 -8.23
N GLY A 494 -17.26 -13.20 -6.93
CA GLY A 494 -17.47 -14.27 -5.94
C GLY A 494 -18.89 -14.83 -5.84
N ARG A 495 -19.88 -14.22 -6.52
CA ARG A 495 -21.28 -14.71 -6.53
C ARG A 495 -21.55 -15.83 -7.53
N GLY A 496 -20.61 -16.11 -8.45
CA GLY A 496 -20.62 -17.31 -9.27
C GLY A 496 -19.93 -18.45 -8.53
N GLY A 497 -20.68 -19.40 -7.99
CA GLY A 497 -20.11 -20.56 -7.32
C GLY A 497 -19.14 -21.32 -8.23
N GLY A 498 -17.90 -21.52 -7.76
CA GLY A 498 -17.01 -22.59 -8.20
C GLY A 498 -16.67 -22.63 -9.70
N THR A 499 -16.08 -21.57 -10.24
CA THR A 499 -15.15 -21.50 -11.40
C THR A 499 -14.93 -20.00 -11.66
N ALA A 500 -13.85 -19.61 -12.34
CA ALA A 500 -13.55 -18.20 -12.61
C ALA A 500 -14.68 -17.55 -13.45
N SER A 501 -15.70 -17.01 -12.77
CA SER A 501 -16.84 -16.36 -13.40
C SER A 501 -16.37 -15.06 -14.02
N VAL A 502 -16.65 -14.90 -15.31
CA VAL A 502 -16.43 -13.63 -16.01
C VAL A 502 -17.33 -12.57 -15.37
N VAL A 503 -16.77 -11.39 -15.11
CA VAL A 503 -17.53 -10.29 -14.50
C VAL A 503 -18.41 -9.62 -15.55
N ASP A 504 -19.73 -9.70 -15.35
CA ASP A 504 -20.74 -9.04 -16.18
C ASP A 504 -21.21 -7.72 -15.58
N GLY A 505 -21.72 -6.81 -16.44
CA GLY A 505 -22.24 -5.50 -16.02
C GLY A 505 -23.41 -5.58 -15.05
N GLN A 506 -24.28 -6.58 -15.21
CA GLN A 506 -25.38 -6.83 -14.27
C GLN A 506 -24.89 -7.34 -12.91
N ALA A 507 -23.85 -8.16 -12.88
CA ALA A 507 -23.25 -8.63 -11.63
C ALA A 507 -22.69 -7.44 -10.83
N LEU A 508 -22.02 -6.48 -11.48
CA LEU A 508 -21.56 -5.25 -10.83
C LEU A 508 -22.72 -4.39 -10.32
N LEU A 509 -23.79 -4.20 -11.10
CA LEU A 509 -24.96 -3.44 -10.66
C LEU A 509 -25.64 -4.08 -9.45
N THR A 510 -25.81 -5.41 -9.42
CA THR A 510 -26.34 -6.09 -8.23
C THR A 510 -25.41 -5.96 -7.02
N ALA A 511 -24.09 -5.99 -7.24
CA ALA A 511 -23.12 -5.81 -6.16
C ALA A 511 -23.16 -4.39 -5.55
N THR A 512 -23.52 -3.35 -6.31
CA THR A 512 -23.65 -1.97 -5.77
C THR A 512 -24.72 -1.87 -4.68
N GLN A 513 -25.76 -2.71 -4.72
CA GLN A 513 -26.81 -2.71 -3.68
C GLN A 513 -26.31 -3.24 -2.33
N HIS A 514 -25.24 -4.05 -2.33
CA HIS A 514 -24.70 -4.67 -1.12
C HIS A 514 -23.48 -3.94 -0.55
N VAL A 515 -22.65 -3.34 -1.42
CA VAL A 515 -21.44 -2.62 -0.98
C VAL A 515 -21.82 -1.18 -0.67
N LYS A 516 -21.81 -0.78 0.61
CA LYS A 516 -21.96 0.62 1.00
C LYS A 516 -20.63 1.36 0.87
N ALA A 517 -20.65 2.52 0.21
CA ALA A 517 -19.50 3.41 0.07
C ALA A 517 -18.91 3.80 1.43
N SER A 518 -17.60 3.61 1.60
CA SER A 518 -16.87 3.87 2.84
C SER A 518 -16.81 5.37 3.16
N ALA A 519 -16.68 6.24 2.16
CA ALA A 519 -16.72 7.69 2.38
C ALA A 519 -18.10 8.17 2.88
N MET A 520 -19.18 7.42 2.57
CA MET A 520 -20.53 7.72 3.01
C MET A 520 -20.85 7.13 4.40
N ARG A 521 -20.00 6.25 4.98
CA ARG A 521 -20.25 5.68 6.32
C ARG A 521 -20.01 6.68 7.46
N GLU A 522 -19.22 7.72 7.23
CA GLU A 522 -18.87 8.72 8.25
C GLU A 522 -19.84 9.91 8.34
N ILE A 523 -20.80 10.04 7.42
CA ILE A 523 -21.87 11.07 7.46
C ILE A 523 -23.19 10.42 7.08
N MET A 524 -24.26 10.73 7.82
CA MET A 524 -25.64 10.43 7.39
C MET A 524 -25.99 11.27 6.16
N ILE A 525 -25.56 10.84 4.97
CA ILE A 525 -26.12 11.32 3.71
C ILE A 525 -27.51 10.70 3.62
N GLU A 526 -28.53 11.52 3.81
CA GLU A 526 -29.90 11.08 3.57
C GLU A 526 -30.10 11.07 2.05
N CYS A 527 -30.60 9.97 1.51
CA CYS A 527 -31.25 9.99 0.19
C CYS A 527 -32.74 10.20 0.45
N PRO A 528 -33.24 11.45 0.44
CA PRO A 528 -34.66 11.68 0.63
C PRO A 528 -35.45 10.95 -0.46
N ASN A 529 -36.57 10.33 -0.08
CA ASN A 529 -37.50 9.69 -1.02
C ASN A 529 -38.63 10.63 -1.46
N VAL A 530 -38.56 11.91 -1.08
CA VAL A 530 -39.59 12.92 -1.36
C VAL A 530 -39.44 13.42 -2.79
N ARG A 531 -40.56 13.52 -3.53
CA ARG A 531 -40.62 14.09 -4.88
C ARG A 531 -41.47 15.35 -4.90
N TRP A 532 -41.42 16.12 -5.99
CA TRP A 532 -42.29 17.30 -6.16
C TRP A 532 -43.78 16.98 -6.22
N THR A 533 -44.13 15.75 -6.60
CA THR A 533 -45.51 15.25 -6.56
C THR A 533 -46.08 15.17 -5.15
N ASP A 534 -45.21 15.13 -4.14
CA ASP A 534 -45.59 15.00 -2.74
C ASP A 534 -45.80 16.38 -2.09
N ILE A 535 -45.47 17.46 -2.80
CA ILE A 535 -45.59 18.85 -2.35
C ILE A 535 -46.68 19.55 -3.17
N GLY A 536 -47.82 19.83 -2.53
CA GLY A 536 -48.94 20.54 -3.15
C GLY A 536 -48.67 22.04 -3.34
N GLY A 537 -49.01 22.55 -4.52
CA GLY A 537 -48.99 23.96 -4.91
C GLY A 537 -47.60 24.59 -5.05
N GLN A 538 -47.56 25.93 -4.96
CA GLN A 538 -46.35 26.76 -5.00
C GLN A 538 -45.51 26.62 -6.27
N GLU A 539 -46.13 26.55 -7.45
CA GLU A 539 -45.41 26.35 -8.73
C GLU A 539 -44.37 27.44 -9.01
N ASP A 540 -44.66 28.70 -8.68
CA ASP A 540 -43.69 29.80 -8.81
C ASP A 540 -42.44 29.58 -7.94
N LEU A 541 -42.63 29.05 -6.74
CA LEU A 541 -41.54 28.71 -5.83
C LEU A 541 -40.72 27.55 -6.40
N LYS A 542 -41.37 26.46 -6.81
CA LYS A 542 -40.71 25.30 -7.42
C LYS A 542 -39.88 25.70 -8.64
N HIS A 543 -40.43 26.57 -9.49
CA HIS A 543 -39.74 27.10 -10.66
C HIS A 543 -38.48 27.88 -10.27
N LYS A 544 -38.57 28.82 -9.32
CA LYS A 544 -37.40 29.57 -8.82
C LYS A 544 -36.33 28.66 -8.24
N LEU A 545 -36.73 27.62 -7.51
CA LEU A 545 -35.81 26.67 -6.91
C LEU A 545 -35.07 25.84 -7.95
N ARG A 546 -35.77 25.37 -9.01
CA ARG A 546 -35.14 24.72 -10.17
C ARG A 546 -34.14 25.65 -10.87
N GLN A 547 -34.46 26.93 -11.03
CA GLN A 547 -33.53 27.89 -11.63
C GLN A 547 -32.23 28.05 -10.84
N ILE A 548 -32.32 28.02 -9.50
CA ILE A 548 -31.19 28.26 -8.61
C ILE A 548 -30.31 27.00 -8.50
N ILE A 549 -30.93 25.83 -8.41
CA ILE A 549 -30.22 24.58 -8.07
C ILE A 549 -30.02 23.68 -9.29
N ASP A 550 -31.06 23.43 -10.08
CA ASP A 550 -31.08 22.44 -11.17
C ASP A 550 -30.37 22.96 -12.43
N TRP A 551 -30.71 24.17 -12.88
CA TRP A 551 -30.17 24.76 -14.11
C TRP A 551 -28.64 24.87 -14.15
N PRO A 552 -27.94 25.32 -13.09
CA PRO A 552 -26.49 25.43 -13.16
C PRO A 552 -25.76 24.08 -13.09
N ILE A 553 -26.45 22.99 -12.74
CA ILE A 553 -25.90 21.62 -12.75
C ILE A 553 -26.06 21.00 -14.12
N HIS A 554 -27.25 21.12 -14.70
CA HIS A 554 -27.57 20.52 -16.00
C HIS A 554 -27.02 21.33 -17.18
N HIS A 555 -26.84 22.64 -17.03
CA HIS A 555 -26.42 23.54 -18.11
C HIS A 555 -25.24 24.45 -17.76
N PRO A 556 -24.11 23.94 -17.21
CA PRO A 556 -22.98 24.77 -16.79
C PRO A 556 -22.34 25.56 -17.96
N GLU A 557 -22.37 24.99 -19.17
CA GLU A 557 -21.85 25.62 -20.40
C GLU A 557 -22.61 26.91 -20.75
N VAL A 558 -23.92 26.95 -20.51
CA VAL A 558 -24.76 28.12 -20.79
C VAL A 558 -24.40 29.25 -19.84
N PHE A 559 -24.20 28.95 -18.55
CA PHE A 559 -23.76 29.94 -17.56
C PHE A 559 -22.37 30.49 -17.88
N ALA A 560 -21.43 29.62 -18.27
CA ALA A 560 -20.09 30.03 -18.69
C ALA A 560 -20.13 30.93 -19.94
N ARG A 561 -20.92 30.56 -20.95
CA ARG A 561 -21.09 31.34 -22.19
C ARG A 561 -21.73 32.72 -21.94
N LEU A 562 -22.69 32.80 -21.02
CA LEU A 562 -23.35 34.04 -20.65
C LEU A 562 -22.54 34.89 -19.66
N GLY A 563 -21.44 34.36 -19.10
CA GLY A 563 -20.63 35.05 -18.08
C GLY A 563 -21.36 35.25 -16.75
N ILE A 564 -22.46 34.53 -16.51
CA ILE A 564 -23.28 34.65 -15.31
C ILE A 564 -22.72 33.72 -14.23
N LYS A 565 -22.43 34.28 -13.05
CA LYS A 565 -22.03 33.48 -11.89
C LYS A 565 -23.27 32.77 -11.32
N PRO A 566 -23.26 31.44 -11.15
CA PRO A 566 -24.38 30.74 -10.52
C PRO A 566 -24.51 31.18 -9.05
N PRO A 567 -25.74 31.23 -8.52
CA PRO A 567 -25.98 31.55 -7.11
C PRO A 567 -25.41 30.45 -6.20
N ARG A 568 -24.76 30.84 -5.09
CA ARG A 568 -24.07 29.87 -4.22
C ARG A 568 -24.93 29.34 -3.08
N GLY A 569 -25.74 30.22 -2.50
CA GLY A 569 -26.57 29.91 -1.35
C GLY A 569 -28.01 30.37 -1.54
N LEU A 570 -28.91 29.56 -0.98
CA LEU A 570 -30.34 29.80 -0.94
C LEU A 570 -30.79 29.86 0.52
N LEU A 571 -31.46 30.94 0.92
CA LEU A 571 -32.14 31.06 2.20
C LEU A 571 -33.66 30.96 1.98
N MET A 572 -34.28 29.95 2.58
CA MET A 572 -35.74 29.79 2.64
C MET A 572 -36.23 30.26 4.00
N PHE A 573 -37.15 31.22 4.01
CA PHE A 573 -37.80 31.67 5.23
C PHE A 573 -39.31 31.63 5.09
N GLY A 574 -40.02 31.55 6.22
CA GLY A 574 -41.48 31.62 6.26
C GLY A 574 -42.06 30.92 7.48
N PRO A 575 -43.39 30.88 7.60
CA PRO A 575 -44.05 30.31 8.77
C PRO A 575 -43.69 28.84 8.99
N PRO A 576 -43.70 28.36 10.24
CA PRO A 576 -43.51 26.95 10.55
C PRO A 576 -44.60 26.11 9.85
N GLY A 577 -44.29 24.87 9.51
CA GLY A 577 -45.29 23.96 8.92
C GLY A 577 -45.56 24.12 7.42
N CYS A 578 -44.82 24.98 6.71
CA CYS A 578 -44.95 25.19 5.26
C CYS A 578 -43.95 24.37 4.42
N SER A 579 -43.64 23.14 4.85
CA SER A 579 -42.85 22.17 4.06
C SER A 579 -41.44 22.61 3.61
N LYS A 580 -40.80 23.60 4.25
CA LYS A 580 -39.43 24.07 3.89
C LYS A 580 -38.40 22.93 3.84
N THR A 581 -38.37 22.10 4.87
CA THR A 581 -37.50 20.91 4.95
C THR A 581 -37.87 19.88 3.89
N MET A 582 -39.15 19.70 3.59
CA MET A 582 -39.65 18.75 2.57
C MET A 582 -39.31 19.22 1.15
N ILE A 583 -39.37 20.52 0.87
CA ILE A 583 -38.97 21.14 -0.39
C ILE A 583 -37.47 20.96 -0.64
N ALA A 584 -36.63 21.19 0.38
CA ALA A 584 -35.20 20.95 0.28
C ALA A 584 -34.88 19.49 -0.08
N LYS A 585 -35.58 18.55 0.59
CA LYS A 585 -35.49 17.12 0.33
C LYS A 585 -35.93 16.77 -1.10
N ALA A 586 -37.05 17.32 -1.57
CA ALA A 586 -37.57 17.06 -2.92
C ALA A 586 -36.63 17.56 -4.04
N ILE A 587 -36.02 18.73 -3.85
CA ILE A 587 -35.00 19.29 -4.77
C ILE A 587 -33.82 18.33 -4.91
N ALA A 588 -33.32 17.84 -3.78
CA ALA A 588 -32.16 16.95 -3.79
C ALA A 588 -32.47 15.64 -4.51
N THR A 589 -33.67 15.08 -4.30
CA THR A 589 -34.14 13.87 -4.99
C THR A 589 -34.29 14.09 -6.50
N GLU A 590 -34.95 15.18 -6.93
CA GLU A 590 -35.19 15.44 -8.36
C GLU A 590 -33.87 15.70 -9.09
N SER A 591 -32.97 16.48 -8.47
CA SER A 591 -31.67 16.83 -9.04
C SER A 591 -30.64 15.70 -8.94
N ARG A 592 -30.98 14.58 -8.27
CA ARG A 592 -30.08 13.44 -7.98
C ARG A 592 -28.78 13.86 -7.30
N LEU A 593 -28.86 14.77 -6.33
CA LEU A 593 -27.72 15.29 -5.59
C LEU A 593 -27.62 14.65 -4.22
N ASN A 594 -26.40 14.55 -3.71
CA ASN A 594 -26.20 14.11 -2.34
C ASN A 594 -26.73 15.17 -1.37
N PHE A 595 -27.56 14.75 -0.41
CA PHE A 595 -28.19 15.64 0.55
C PHE A 595 -27.56 15.47 1.94
N LEU A 596 -26.91 16.52 2.42
CA LEU A 596 -26.37 16.58 3.78
C LEU A 596 -27.29 17.47 4.61
N SER A 597 -28.13 16.86 5.46
CA SER A 597 -29.03 17.58 6.35
C SER A 597 -28.40 17.78 7.71
N ILE A 598 -28.41 19.00 8.21
CA ILE A 598 -27.98 19.33 9.57
C ILE A 598 -28.98 20.28 10.20
N LYS A 599 -29.39 19.96 11.42
CA LYS A 599 -30.18 20.89 12.23
C LYS A 599 -29.26 21.82 13.01
N GLY A 600 -29.64 23.09 13.12
CA GLY A 600 -28.85 24.08 13.85
C GLY A 600 -28.58 23.71 15.31
N SER A 601 -29.49 22.96 15.93
CA SER A 601 -29.33 22.40 17.28
C SER A 601 -28.34 21.23 17.38
N GLU A 602 -28.17 20.43 16.31
CA GLU A 602 -27.28 19.26 16.29
C GLU A 602 -25.79 19.64 16.28
N LEU A 603 -25.44 20.80 15.72
CA LEU A 603 -24.07 21.31 15.68
C LEU A 603 -23.51 21.64 17.07
N PHE A 604 -24.39 21.90 18.05
CA PHE A 604 -24.00 22.17 19.43
C PHE A 604 -24.00 20.94 20.32
N SER A 605 -24.86 19.95 20.06
CA SER A 605 -25.07 18.80 20.96
C SER A 605 -24.16 17.61 20.68
N MET A 606 -23.82 17.32 19.42
CA MET A 606 -23.01 16.14 19.08
C MET A 606 -21.53 16.28 19.49
N TRP A 607 -21.04 17.49 19.74
CA TRP A 607 -19.61 17.78 19.84
C TRP A 607 -19.30 18.77 20.97
N VAL A 608 -19.32 18.31 22.22
CA VAL A 608 -18.92 19.12 23.38
C VAL A 608 -17.42 19.46 23.24
N GLY A 609 -17.13 20.71 22.84
CA GLY A 609 -15.77 21.26 22.76
C GLY A 609 -15.10 21.28 21.37
N GLU A 610 -15.69 20.68 20.33
CA GLU A 610 -15.11 20.61 18.96
C GLU A 610 -16.09 21.08 17.85
N SER A 611 -17.11 21.89 18.15
CA SER A 611 -18.13 22.31 17.16
C SER A 611 -17.56 23.03 15.92
N GLU A 612 -16.49 23.81 16.04
CA GLU A 612 -15.83 24.47 14.89
C GLU A 612 -15.19 23.46 13.92
N ARG A 613 -14.57 22.41 14.47
CA ARG A 613 -13.96 21.34 13.67
C ARG A 613 -15.04 20.58 12.92
N ALA A 614 -16.17 20.30 13.57
CA ALA A 614 -17.30 19.62 12.94
C ALA A 614 -17.83 20.39 11.72
N VAL A 615 -17.91 21.73 11.78
CA VAL A 615 -18.28 22.55 10.62
C VAL A 615 -17.24 22.42 9.50
N ARG A 616 -15.94 22.51 9.80
CA ARG A 616 -14.88 22.33 8.79
C ARG A 616 -14.92 20.94 8.15
N ASP A 617 -15.10 19.91 8.96
CA ASP A 617 -15.17 18.52 8.50
C ASP A 617 -16.42 18.30 7.64
N LEU A 618 -17.56 18.90 7.99
CA LEU A 618 -18.76 18.89 7.16
C LEU A 618 -18.49 19.47 5.77
N PHE A 619 -17.95 20.68 5.68
CA PHE A 619 -17.68 21.31 4.39
C PHE A 619 -16.60 20.57 3.61
N ARG A 620 -15.56 20.05 4.28
CA ARG A 620 -14.55 19.18 3.65
C ARG A 620 -15.18 17.94 3.03
N ARG A 621 -16.08 17.29 3.74
CA ARG A 621 -16.73 16.07 3.26
C ARG A 621 -17.80 16.34 2.20
N ALA A 622 -18.57 17.43 2.33
CA ALA A 622 -19.50 17.86 1.28
C ALA A 622 -18.78 18.12 -0.05
N ARG A 623 -17.54 18.65 0.01
CA ARG A 623 -16.64 18.78 -1.15
C ARG A 623 -16.21 17.44 -1.72
N GLN A 624 -15.84 16.47 -0.88
CA GLN A 624 -15.50 15.11 -1.33
C GLN A 624 -16.68 14.38 -1.97
N VAL A 625 -17.90 14.72 -1.54
CA VAL A 625 -19.15 14.10 -1.99
C VAL A 625 -19.82 14.95 -3.09
N ALA A 626 -19.11 15.90 -3.69
CA ALA A 626 -19.67 16.72 -4.77
C ALA A 626 -20.07 15.84 -5.99
N PRO A 627 -21.18 16.16 -6.69
CA PRO A 627 -22.08 17.29 -6.46
C PRO A 627 -23.03 17.06 -5.27
N SER A 628 -23.18 18.05 -4.40
CA SER A 628 -23.92 17.92 -3.13
C SER A 628 -24.65 19.19 -2.70
N ILE A 629 -25.71 19.02 -1.92
CA ILE A 629 -26.44 20.08 -1.23
C ILE A 629 -26.20 19.93 0.27
N ILE A 630 -25.73 21.01 0.90
CA ILE A 630 -25.71 21.15 2.35
C ILE A 630 -26.98 21.89 2.78
N PHE A 631 -27.85 21.22 3.52
CA PHE A 631 -29.08 21.77 4.06
C PHE A 631 -28.93 22.08 5.56
N PHE A 632 -29.00 23.37 5.89
CA PHE A 632 -29.06 23.85 7.26
C PHE A 632 -30.51 24.14 7.65
N ASP A 633 -31.10 23.27 8.48
CA ASP A 633 -32.41 23.54 9.09
C ASP A 633 -32.22 24.35 10.37
N GLU A 634 -33.14 25.26 10.67
CA GLU A 634 -33.10 26.14 11.86
C GLU A 634 -31.76 26.90 11.99
N ILE A 635 -31.29 27.52 10.90
CA ILE A 635 -30.01 28.24 10.89
C ILE A 635 -29.96 29.40 11.91
N ASP A 636 -31.12 29.93 12.30
CA ASP A 636 -31.28 30.92 13.35
C ASP A 636 -30.80 30.44 14.74
N ALA A 637 -30.78 29.13 15.00
CA ALA A 637 -30.22 28.58 16.23
C ALA A 637 -28.71 28.85 16.37
N ILE A 638 -28.01 28.93 15.23
CA ILE A 638 -26.56 29.19 15.14
C ILE A 638 -26.29 30.69 14.94
N GLY A 639 -27.13 31.36 14.14
CA GLY A 639 -26.94 32.73 13.68
C GLY A 639 -27.62 33.83 14.50
N GLY A 640 -28.17 33.49 15.68
CA GLY A 640 -28.90 34.42 16.54
C GLY A 640 -28.19 35.75 16.77
N GLU A 641 -28.92 36.85 16.58
CA GLU A 641 -28.43 38.23 16.67
C GLU A 641 -27.66 38.48 17.99
N ARG A 642 -26.59 39.29 17.91
CA ARG A 642 -25.74 39.71 19.03
C ARG A 642 -26.53 40.52 20.07
N SER A 643 -27.42 39.90 20.82
CA SER A 643 -28.05 40.53 21.99
C SER A 643 -26.97 40.72 23.06
N GLY A 644 -26.61 41.99 23.25
CA GLY A 644 -25.63 42.44 24.22
C GLY A 644 -26.02 42.21 25.67
N GLU A 645 -24.98 42.17 26.50
CA GLU A 645 -24.94 42.41 27.95
C GLU A 645 -25.65 41.40 28.87
N GLY A 646 -24.84 40.50 29.44
CA GLY A 646 -25.10 39.90 30.76
C GLY A 646 -25.12 38.37 30.78
N GLY A 647 -23.95 37.72 30.88
CA GLY A 647 -23.90 36.30 31.26
C GLY A 647 -22.70 35.52 30.71
N SER A 648 -21.75 35.22 31.59
CA SER A 648 -20.50 34.48 31.37
C SER A 648 -20.68 33.11 30.66
N GLY A 649 -19.85 32.83 29.64
CA GLY A 649 -19.51 31.48 29.16
C GLY A 649 -20.05 31.04 27.79
N GLY A 650 -21.37 31.07 27.56
CA GLY A 650 -22.01 30.38 26.42
C GLY A 650 -22.00 31.11 25.07
N SER A 651 -22.00 32.46 25.07
CA SER A 651 -22.09 33.27 23.84
C SER A 651 -20.86 33.14 22.93
N SER A 652 -19.68 32.91 23.51
CA SER A 652 -18.42 32.84 22.76
C SER A 652 -18.27 31.63 21.83
N VAL A 653 -19.02 30.53 22.07
CA VAL A 653 -18.94 29.33 21.23
C VAL A 653 -19.77 29.51 19.96
N LYS A 654 -20.97 30.11 20.08
CA LYS A 654 -21.84 30.40 18.93
C LYS A 654 -21.16 31.34 17.93
N GLU A 655 -20.51 32.40 18.44
CA GLU A 655 -19.81 33.37 17.59
C GLU A 655 -18.63 32.73 16.83
N ARG A 656 -17.86 31.86 17.49
CA ARG A 656 -16.76 31.15 16.82
C ARG A 656 -17.24 30.15 15.78
N VAL A 657 -18.32 29.41 16.07
CA VAL A 657 -18.95 28.48 15.11
C VAL A 657 -19.50 29.24 13.91
N LEU A 658 -20.16 30.38 14.12
CA LEU A 658 -20.65 31.26 13.06
C LEU A 658 -19.49 31.81 12.22
N ALA A 659 -18.41 32.31 12.85
CA ALA A 659 -17.23 32.78 12.13
C ALA A 659 -16.58 31.68 11.27
N GLN A 660 -16.50 30.45 11.79
CA GLN A 660 -16.01 29.30 11.03
C GLN A 660 -16.94 28.98 9.86
N LEU A 661 -18.26 28.97 10.07
CA LEU A 661 -19.26 28.76 9.01
C LEU A 661 -19.10 29.80 7.89
N LEU A 662 -18.97 31.08 8.24
CA LEU A 662 -18.73 32.16 7.27
C LEU A 662 -17.43 31.96 6.49
N THR A 663 -16.36 31.54 7.18
CA THR A 663 -15.06 31.26 6.56
C THR A 663 -15.16 30.10 5.58
N GLU A 664 -15.87 29.02 5.93
CA GLU A 664 -16.09 27.88 5.02
C GLU A 664 -16.97 28.27 3.83
N MET A 665 -18.03 29.06 4.04
CA MET A 665 -18.89 29.57 2.96
C MET A 665 -18.12 30.45 1.97
N ASP A 666 -17.23 31.31 2.46
CA ASP A 666 -16.35 32.12 1.62
C ASP A 666 -15.28 31.24 0.94
N GLY A 667 -14.80 30.18 1.61
CA GLY A 667 -13.84 29.20 1.09
C GLY A 667 -14.42 28.29 0.00
N VAL A 668 -15.73 28.03 0.01
CA VAL A 668 -16.46 27.33 -1.07
C VAL A 668 -16.40 28.13 -2.38
N SER A 669 -15.90 29.37 -2.37
CA SER A 669 -15.71 30.22 -3.55
C SER A 669 -14.95 29.55 -4.71
N VAL A 670 -14.11 28.54 -4.44
CA VAL A 670 -13.22 27.92 -5.43
C VAL A 670 -13.83 26.71 -6.16
N LEU A 671 -14.94 26.12 -5.67
CA LEU A 671 -15.47 24.85 -6.19
C LEU A 671 -16.91 24.99 -6.73
N LYS A 672 -17.17 24.40 -7.91
CA LYS A 672 -18.37 24.64 -8.73
C LYS A 672 -19.62 23.84 -8.32
N ASP A 673 -19.47 22.81 -7.47
CA ASP A 673 -20.46 21.73 -7.37
C ASP A 673 -21.08 21.50 -5.97
N VAL A 674 -20.78 22.34 -4.97
CA VAL A 674 -21.43 22.30 -3.65
C VAL A 674 -22.37 23.49 -3.49
N ARG A 675 -23.64 23.24 -3.13
CA ARG A 675 -24.66 24.27 -2.92
C ARG A 675 -25.13 24.30 -1.48
N ILE A 676 -25.42 25.49 -0.97
CA ILE A 676 -25.88 25.69 0.40
C ILE A 676 -27.34 26.09 0.38
N VAL A 677 -28.18 25.36 1.13
CA VAL A 677 -29.58 25.68 1.32
C VAL A 677 -29.82 25.83 2.81
N ALA A 678 -30.32 26.97 3.25
CA ALA A 678 -30.65 27.22 4.65
C ALA A 678 -32.15 27.45 4.80
N ALA A 679 -32.75 26.95 5.88
CA ALA A 679 -34.13 27.21 6.23
C ALA A 679 -34.22 27.87 7.61
N THR A 680 -35.14 28.83 7.75
CA THR A 680 -35.48 29.44 9.05
C THR A 680 -36.96 29.70 9.18
N ASN A 681 -37.45 29.69 10.42
CA ASN A 681 -38.76 30.22 10.78
C ASN A 681 -38.69 31.68 11.27
N ARG A 682 -37.49 32.15 11.65
CA ARG A 682 -37.24 33.44 12.30
C ARG A 682 -36.17 34.23 11.55
N PRO A 683 -36.52 34.86 10.42
CA PRO A 683 -35.58 35.65 9.62
C PRO A 683 -35.06 36.89 10.36
N ASP A 684 -35.80 37.37 11.36
CA ASP A 684 -35.41 38.44 12.29
C ASP A 684 -34.14 38.10 13.07
N LEU A 685 -33.91 36.83 13.39
CA LEU A 685 -32.77 36.39 14.21
C LEU A 685 -31.51 36.07 13.39
N ILE A 686 -31.55 36.15 12.06
CA ILE A 686 -30.41 35.80 11.21
C ILE A 686 -29.38 36.93 11.17
N ASP A 687 -28.12 36.59 11.44
CA ASP A 687 -26.99 37.52 11.24
C ASP A 687 -26.90 37.98 9.77
N ARG A 688 -26.90 39.30 9.56
CA ARG A 688 -26.73 39.96 8.25
C ARG A 688 -25.45 39.55 7.52
N ALA A 689 -24.42 39.07 8.24
CA ALA A 689 -23.21 38.54 7.66
C ALA A 689 -23.48 37.32 6.75
N LEU A 690 -24.43 36.46 7.10
CA LEU A 690 -24.77 35.28 6.28
C LEU A 690 -25.44 35.67 4.95
N MET A 691 -26.12 36.82 4.92
CA MET A 691 -26.86 37.33 3.76
C MET A 691 -26.02 38.18 2.80
N ARG A 692 -24.71 38.33 3.04
CA ARG A 692 -23.84 39.11 2.15
C ARG A 692 -23.69 38.40 0.79
N PRO A 693 -23.59 39.16 -0.32
CA PRO A 693 -23.33 38.58 -1.64
C PRO A 693 -22.06 37.71 -1.63
N GLY A 694 -22.15 36.52 -2.22
CA GLY A 694 -21.18 35.43 -2.17
C GLY A 694 -21.53 34.30 -1.21
N ARG A 695 -22.53 34.48 -0.32
CA ARG A 695 -22.96 33.52 0.72
C ARG A 695 -24.40 33.05 0.46
N LEU A 696 -25.39 33.54 1.22
CA LEU A 696 -26.81 33.28 0.97
C LEU A 696 -27.39 34.33 -0.01
N ASP A 697 -26.99 34.20 -1.28
CA ASP A 697 -27.28 35.18 -2.33
C ASP A 697 -28.75 35.29 -2.72
N ARG A 698 -29.50 34.18 -2.59
CA ARG A 698 -30.90 34.12 -2.98
C ARG A 698 -31.77 33.88 -1.77
N ILE A 699 -32.69 34.80 -1.54
CA ILE A 699 -33.67 34.70 -0.46
C ILE A 699 -35.03 34.39 -1.08
N VAL A 700 -35.70 33.38 -0.53
CA VAL A 700 -36.95 32.87 -1.05
C VAL A 700 -37.95 32.72 0.09
N TYR A 701 -39.09 33.41 -0.07
CA TYR A 701 -40.18 33.35 0.89
C TYR A 701 -41.12 32.19 0.58
N VAL A 702 -41.27 31.27 1.54
CA VAL A 702 -42.21 30.15 1.49
C VAL A 702 -43.49 30.57 2.20
N ARG A 703 -44.52 30.89 1.42
CA ARG A 703 -45.81 31.39 1.91
C ARG A 703 -46.68 30.27 2.49
N LEU A 704 -47.71 30.68 3.22
CA LEU A 704 -48.85 29.80 3.51
C LEU A 704 -49.51 29.33 2.20
N PRO A 705 -50.07 28.11 2.18
CA PRO A 705 -50.70 27.57 0.98
C PRO A 705 -51.99 28.31 0.63
N ASP A 706 -52.08 28.74 -0.64
CA ASP A 706 -53.31 29.28 -1.25
C ASP A 706 -54.41 28.22 -1.36
N GLU A 707 -55.63 28.62 -1.72
CA GLU A 707 -56.79 27.70 -1.83
C GLU A 707 -56.50 26.49 -2.73
N VAL A 708 -55.92 26.75 -3.91
CA VAL A 708 -55.50 25.70 -4.86
C VAL A 708 -54.44 24.79 -4.25
N ALA A 709 -53.45 25.36 -3.55
CA ALA A 709 -52.40 24.58 -2.90
C ALA A 709 -52.96 23.71 -1.77
N ARG A 710 -53.91 24.21 -0.98
CA ARG A 710 -54.59 23.45 0.07
C ARG A 710 -55.39 22.29 -0.51
N GLU A 711 -56.11 22.51 -1.62
CA GLU A 711 -56.83 21.44 -2.31
C GLU A 711 -55.89 20.31 -2.73
N GLU A 712 -54.74 20.65 -3.31
CA GLU A 712 -53.72 19.66 -3.68
C GLU A 712 -53.14 18.94 -2.45
N ILE A 713 -52.83 19.66 -1.36
CA ILE A 713 -52.33 19.06 -0.12
C ILE A 713 -53.35 18.07 0.45
N PHE A 714 -54.63 18.43 0.52
CA PHE A 714 -55.69 17.51 0.96
C PHE A 714 -55.76 16.30 0.03
N ARG A 715 -55.76 16.48 -1.30
CA ARG A 715 -55.78 15.36 -2.25
C ARG A 715 -54.58 14.41 -2.08
N ILE A 716 -53.39 14.94 -1.80
CA ILE A 716 -52.19 14.12 -1.55
C ILE A 716 -52.36 13.31 -0.27
N LYS A 717 -52.82 13.92 0.82
CA LYS A 717 -52.99 13.24 2.11
C LYS A 717 -54.15 12.24 2.12
N LEU A 718 -55.26 12.58 1.49
CA LEU A 718 -56.44 11.73 1.38
C LEU A 718 -56.24 10.54 0.43
N LYS A 719 -55.19 10.50 -0.39
CA LYS A 719 -54.82 9.27 -1.11
C LYS A 719 -54.33 8.16 -0.17
N THR A 720 -53.72 8.54 0.95
CA THR A 720 -53.18 7.59 1.93
C THR A 720 -54.25 7.14 2.92
N ILE A 721 -55.29 7.95 3.11
CA ILE A 721 -56.32 7.74 4.12
C ILE A 721 -57.64 7.36 3.44
N PRO A 722 -58.23 6.19 3.73
CA PRO A 722 -59.49 5.79 3.11
C PRO A 722 -60.63 6.70 3.58
N THR A 723 -61.19 7.49 2.67
CA THR A 723 -62.31 8.40 2.94
C THR A 723 -63.61 7.90 2.31
N ALA A 724 -64.72 8.10 3.00
CA ALA A 724 -66.04 7.84 2.45
C ALA A 724 -66.42 8.85 1.36
N ALA A 725 -67.37 8.48 0.49
CA ALA A 725 -67.82 9.30 -0.64
C ALA A 725 -68.53 10.60 -0.22
N ASN A 726 -68.88 10.74 1.06
CA ASN A 726 -69.48 11.93 1.67
C ASN A 726 -68.46 13.04 1.97
N VAL A 727 -67.16 12.80 1.81
CA VAL A 727 -66.11 13.79 2.11
C VAL A 727 -65.86 14.70 0.90
N ASP A 728 -66.28 15.97 1.00
CA ASP A 728 -65.99 16.99 -0.01
C ASP A 728 -64.71 17.77 0.30
N VAL A 729 -63.68 17.56 -0.51
CA VAL A 729 -62.39 18.26 -0.41
C VAL A 729 -62.55 19.78 -0.56
N ARG A 730 -63.49 20.25 -1.38
CA ARG A 730 -63.70 21.69 -1.59
C ARG A 730 -64.25 22.38 -0.35
N GLU A 731 -65.06 21.67 0.44
CA GLU A 731 -65.57 22.20 1.70
C GLU A 731 -64.48 22.20 2.78
N LEU A 732 -63.62 21.18 2.83
CA LEU A 732 -62.43 21.18 3.73
C LEU A 732 -61.53 22.39 3.45
N VAL A 733 -61.25 22.67 2.18
CA VAL A 733 -60.38 23.78 1.74
C VAL A 733 -60.96 25.15 2.12
N ARG A 734 -62.29 25.31 2.03
CA ARG A 734 -63.00 26.54 2.45
C ARG A 734 -62.92 26.74 3.95
N ARG A 735 -63.07 25.68 4.74
CA ARG A 735 -63.02 25.74 6.21
C ARG A 735 -61.60 25.79 6.80
N SER A 736 -60.58 25.41 6.04
CA SER A 736 -59.17 25.41 6.46
C SER A 736 -58.40 26.68 6.02
N ALA A 737 -59.08 27.83 5.91
CA ALA A 737 -58.44 29.07 5.46
C ALA A 737 -57.36 29.52 6.46
N GLY A 738 -56.15 29.81 5.95
CA GLY A 738 -55.01 30.23 6.78
C GLY A 738 -54.25 29.09 7.46
N CYS A 739 -54.67 27.83 7.29
CA CYS A 739 -53.94 26.68 7.79
C CYS A 739 -52.64 26.43 6.99
N SER A 740 -51.57 26.07 7.69
CA SER A 740 -50.31 25.60 7.11
C SER A 740 -50.42 24.13 6.63
N GLY A 741 -49.43 23.67 5.85
CA GLY A 741 -49.40 22.29 5.38
C GLY A 741 -49.39 21.26 6.52
N SER A 742 -48.64 21.52 7.60
CA SER A 742 -48.64 20.66 8.78
C SER A 742 -49.96 20.68 9.56
N GLU A 743 -50.70 21.79 9.53
CA GLU A 743 -52.01 21.87 10.19
C GLU A 743 -53.07 21.12 9.38
N ILE A 744 -53.00 21.17 8.05
CA ILE A 744 -53.84 20.33 7.17
C ILE A 744 -53.57 18.85 7.41
N GLU A 745 -52.30 18.47 7.55
CA GLU A 745 -51.92 17.12 7.93
C GLU A 745 -52.47 16.73 9.31
N ALA A 746 -52.38 17.63 10.29
CA ALA A 746 -52.97 17.41 11.60
C ALA A 746 -54.49 17.25 11.52
N ILE A 747 -55.22 18.02 10.70
CA ILE A 747 -56.67 17.85 10.49
C ILE A 747 -56.98 16.45 9.97
N CYS A 748 -56.23 15.96 8.97
CA CYS A 748 -56.42 14.62 8.44
C CYS A 748 -56.10 13.53 9.48
N GLN A 749 -55.07 13.73 10.30
CA GLN A 749 -54.67 12.78 11.33
C GLN A 749 -55.67 12.75 12.50
N GLU A 750 -56.14 13.90 12.96
CA GLU A 750 -57.18 14.00 14.01
C GLU A 750 -58.51 13.42 13.55
N ALA A 751 -58.88 13.60 12.27
CA ALA A 751 -60.05 12.94 11.70
C ALA A 751 -59.91 11.40 11.73
N ALA A 752 -58.72 10.88 11.41
CA ALA A 752 -58.44 9.44 11.49
C ALA A 752 -58.44 8.91 12.91
N LEU A 753 -57.86 9.64 13.86
CA LEU A 753 -57.90 9.30 15.28
C LEU A 753 -59.32 9.30 15.81
N ARG A 754 -60.13 10.29 15.45
CA ARG A 754 -61.54 10.34 15.85
C ARG A 754 -62.35 9.17 15.29
N GLY A 755 -62.09 8.77 14.04
CA GLY A 755 -62.68 7.56 13.47
C GLY A 755 -62.30 6.31 14.25
N LEU A 756 -61.03 6.18 14.65
CA LEU A 756 -60.54 5.05 15.46
C LEU A 756 -61.15 5.02 16.87
N GLU A 757 -61.38 6.19 17.48
CA GLU A 757 -62.06 6.30 18.78
C GLU A 757 -63.52 5.83 18.72
N ASP A 758 -64.20 6.05 17.59
CA ASP A 758 -65.58 5.60 17.41
C ASP A 758 -65.65 4.07 17.21
N SER A 759 -64.70 3.48 16.47
CA SER A 759 -64.53 2.02 16.38
C SER A 759 -63.14 1.64 15.84
N PHE A 760 -62.56 0.57 16.39
CA PHE A 760 -61.28 0.03 15.92
C PHE A 760 -61.37 -0.68 14.55
N ASP A 761 -62.59 -1.00 14.09
CA ASP A 761 -62.85 -1.69 12.81
C ASP A 761 -63.24 -0.73 11.66
N VAL A 762 -63.03 0.59 11.82
CA VAL A 762 -63.39 1.59 10.81
C VAL A 762 -62.59 1.39 9.52
N GLN A 763 -63.31 1.17 8.41
CA GLN A 763 -62.70 1.01 7.07
C GLN A 763 -62.56 2.33 6.31
N THR A 764 -63.40 3.32 6.60
CA THR A 764 -63.43 4.62 5.92
C THR A 764 -63.77 5.74 6.88
N ILE A 765 -63.12 6.90 6.73
CA ILE A 765 -63.39 8.09 7.53
C ILE A 765 -64.54 8.89 6.91
N ASP A 766 -65.49 9.29 7.74
CA ASP A 766 -66.67 10.07 7.38
C ASP A 766 -66.48 11.57 7.56
N TRP A 767 -67.37 12.36 6.95
CA TRP A 767 -67.39 13.82 7.10
C TRP A 767 -67.50 14.29 8.57
N SER A 768 -68.23 13.56 9.41
CA SER A 768 -68.41 13.88 10.84
C SER A 768 -67.09 13.90 11.61
N HIS A 769 -66.13 13.05 11.23
CA HIS A 769 -64.81 12.99 11.84
C HIS A 769 -63.96 14.19 11.44
N PHE A 770 -64.04 14.63 10.18
CA PHE A 770 -63.40 15.86 9.73
C PHE A 770 -64.00 17.12 10.35
N GLU A 771 -65.32 17.14 10.59
CA GLU A 771 -65.97 18.27 11.26
C GLU A 771 -65.47 18.45 12.71
N HIS A 772 -65.24 17.35 13.42
CA HIS A 772 -64.60 17.38 14.74
C HIS A 772 -63.14 17.86 14.66
N ALA A 773 -62.36 17.34 13.71
CA ALA A 773 -60.96 17.72 13.54
C ALA A 773 -60.77 19.21 13.20
N LEU A 774 -61.66 19.79 12.37
CA LEU A 774 -61.65 21.21 12.02
C LEU A 774 -61.95 22.14 13.20
N GLN A 775 -62.70 21.68 14.21
CA GLN A 775 -62.97 22.45 15.43
C GLN A 775 -61.76 22.49 16.36
N LEU A 776 -61.00 21.39 16.40
CA LEU A 776 -59.81 21.24 17.25
C LEU A 776 -58.59 21.96 16.68
N VAL A 777 -58.31 21.79 15.39
CA VAL A 777 -57.11 22.34 14.74
C VAL A 777 -57.38 23.74 14.22
N ARG A 778 -56.92 24.75 14.97
CA ARG A 778 -56.98 26.16 14.54
C ARG A 778 -55.68 26.63 13.91
N PRO A 779 -55.72 27.56 12.94
CA PRO A 779 -54.52 28.20 12.40
C PRO A 779 -53.68 28.84 13.50
N ARG A 780 -52.41 28.46 13.64
CA ARG A 780 -51.49 29.02 14.65
C ARG A 780 -50.75 30.26 14.19
N THR A 781 -50.77 30.56 12.89
CA THR A 781 -50.04 31.69 12.32
C THR A 781 -50.87 32.97 12.48
N SER A 782 -50.39 33.92 13.28
CA SER A 782 -51.06 35.21 13.45
C SER A 782 -50.86 36.12 12.22
N PRO A 783 -51.84 36.99 11.90
CA PRO A 783 -51.72 37.93 10.79
C PRO A 783 -50.58 38.95 10.99
N ASP A 784 -50.22 39.27 12.22
CA ASP A 784 -49.09 40.16 12.54
C ASP A 784 -47.74 39.53 12.17
N LEU A 785 -47.62 38.21 12.36
CA LEU A 785 -46.42 37.47 12.00
C LEU A 785 -46.25 37.33 10.48
N LEU A 786 -47.37 37.27 9.73
CA LEU A 786 -47.34 37.34 8.27
C LEU A 786 -46.85 38.69 7.76
N ARG A 787 -47.31 39.79 8.38
CA ARG A 787 -46.82 41.14 8.05
C ARG A 787 -45.32 41.26 8.27
N LEU A 788 -44.80 40.67 9.35
CA LEU A 788 -43.35 40.64 9.62
C LEU A 788 -42.57 39.96 8.49
N TYR A 789 -43.07 38.83 7.95
CA TYR A 789 -42.41 38.17 6.81
C TYR A 789 -42.48 39.00 5.53
N ASP A 790 -43.62 39.62 5.24
CA ASP A 790 -43.78 40.47 4.05
C ASP A 790 -42.89 41.71 4.12
N ASP A 791 -42.78 42.33 5.30
CA ASP A 791 -41.92 43.49 5.51
C ASP A 791 -40.44 43.10 5.45
N TYR A 792 -40.07 41.93 5.98
CA TYR A 792 -38.72 41.39 5.83
C TYR A 792 -38.37 41.16 4.35
N LEU A 793 -39.31 40.63 3.56
CA LEU A 793 -39.12 40.43 2.12
C LEU A 793 -38.91 41.77 1.39
N LYS A 794 -39.69 42.80 1.72
CA LYS A 794 -39.55 44.14 1.12
C LYS A 794 -38.21 44.81 1.47
N GLN A 795 -37.64 44.52 2.63
CA GLN A 795 -36.34 45.07 3.03
C GLN A 795 -35.15 44.43 2.29
N HIS A 796 -35.32 43.23 1.74
CA HIS A 796 -34.24 42.42 1.15
C HIS A 796 -34.45 42.07 -0.33
N GLN A 797 -35.48 42.62 -0.97
CA GLN A 797 -35.64 42.70 -2.43
C GLN A 797 -35.00 43.98 -2.96
#